data_AF-A0A7V4HQF3-F1
#
_entry.id   AF-A0A7V4HQF3-F1
#
_cell.length_a   1.000
_cell.length_b   1.000
_cell.length_c   1.000
_cell.angle_alpha   90.00
_cell.angle_beta   90.00
_cell.angle_gamma   90.00
#
_symmetry.space_group_name_H-M   'P 1'
#
loop_
_entity.id
_entity.type
_entity.pdbx_description
1 polymer ?
#
loop_
_entity_poly.entity_id
_entity_poly.type
_entity_poly.pdbx_seq_one_letter_code
_entity_poly.pdbx_strand_id
1 'polypeptide(L)'
;MLKAAGWLGFILGAACCSVAGAVETVRVDAASGAPRLVVDGKPVRARMFWGAPGTGPLRVGEAGGRVVFEFSPAQDEPKTATMHFRFGQRPGTVILDDIRVEDLTTGQDVLPTCGFESGEADFTSRWNLWPPGPKNTVGKVEVRQGCGRGNSAGLHVVLKAPPGNQWPDFHIYHHANLSLRKGHQYRVSFWAKAEPARDLIVAFHRPGNPYVFLGGPSNGYEAQIKMAGEAGAPFVSFPVDLPWPPPGKPIDWSVAEAQCQAVLDANPKALLLPRIGVDAPPWWLQAHPEDVMVWDRGPQFKYAVVASAEYRRDAAERLGALVAHLEAKFGPHMAGYHPCGQNTGEWFYQETWGHGLNGYAKADLRAWRNWLTRRYGDDEALRKAWRDPSATLGAAEVSTPAARRAAPAGVLRDPAAERPLIDFAEFQQEAMADCVCELARAVRRATQGRKLVVFFYGYVFEFGAIANGAATSGHYGLRRVLQSPDIDVLCSPISYFDRGLGQSAPAMTAAESVALAGKMWLYEDDTRTYLGTGQFPGWLDGVNTIEETNHELVRNTGQCAVRNFGTWWMDLGATGWFNDPRMWAEMARLAAIDEPLLAHPRPFRPEVAAVIDEKAMIRVAAGGTTVTLPGVYQVRRPLGRMGTPYGQYLQDDVLAGKVKAKLYVFLTAWRLSPDERRQLLAATRGSTRIWCYAPGYQEETGVSLDGMRELSGFQLKQVAPARAWAKPGEAGQRLGLREAFGVEGPVKPLFAAADAAGEEILATYPDGSTAVAMRRSADGTSLFVGPPGLTSELLRLAARQAGVHLFTQRDCNVYANGPYVVLHASQDGPVELHTAAPGLIRDLLDGKPVGQGPRATLAMKKGETRVLLVAER
;
A
#
# COMPACT_ATOMS: atom_id res chain seq x y z
N MET A 1 -6.49 -81.91 -1.19
CA MET A 1 -5.14 -82.34 -1.61
C MET A 1 -4.21 -81.13 -1.53
N LEU A 2 -3.15 -81.25 -0.72
CA LEU A 2 -1.85 -80.53 -0.68
C LEU A 2 -1.78 -78.99 -0.79
N LYS A 3 -1.38 -78.29 0.31
CA LYS A 3 -0.03 -77.72 0.63
C LYS A 3 0.34 -76.49 -0.23
N ALA A 4 0.31 -75.26 0.30
CA ALA A 4 1.30 -74.57 1.16
C ALA A 4 2.44 -73.88 0.38
N ALA A 5 2.60 -72.55 0.56
CA ALA A 5 3.85 -71.83 0.82
C ALA A 5 3.59 -70.30 0.73
N GLY A 6 3.83 -69.58 1.83
CA GLY A 6 3.80 -68.12 1.87
C GLY A 6 5.11 -67.49 1.45
N TRP A 7 5.07 -66.23 1.03
CA TRP A 7 6.23 -65.34 0.94
C TRP A 7 5.84 -63.94 1.45
N LEU A 8 6.48 -63.55 2.56
CA LEU A 8 6.51 -62.17 3.06
C LEU A 8 7.25 -61.29 2.04
N GLY A 9 6.59 -60.25 1.53
CA GLY A 9 7.23 -59.16 0.80
C GLY A 9 7.40 -57.94 1.72
N PHE A 10 8.65 -57.64 2.09
CA PHE A 10 9.05 -56.38 2.70
C PHE A 10 8.63 -55.20 1.81
N ILE A 11 7.71 -54.35 2.30
CA ILE A 11 7.47 -53.03 1.70
C ILE A 11 8.53 -52.09 2.31
N LEU A 12 9.66 -51.93 1.60
CA LEU A 12 10.56 -50.82 1.84
C LEU A 12 9.87 -49.53 1.38
N GLY A 13 9.47 -48.70 2.35
CA GLY A 13 9.10 -47.33 2.11
C GLY A 13 10.30 -46.55 1.59
N ALA A 14 10.39 -46.38 0.28
CA ALA A 14 11.23 -45.36 -0.32
C ALA A 14 10.57 -44.01 -0.04
N ALA A 15 11.04 -43.33 1.00
CA ALA A 15 10.83 -41.91 1.16
C ALA A 15 11.51 -41.22 -0.04
N CYS A 16 10.73 -40.93 -1.09
CA CYS A 16 11.14 -39.98 -2.11
C CYS A 16 11.26 -38.62 -1.43
N CYS A 17 12.48 -38.27 -1.01
CA CYS A 17 12.89 -36.89 -0.87
C CYS A 17 12.69 -36.24 -2.24
N SER A 18 11.52 -35.60 -2.45
CA SER A 18 11.28 -34.79 -3.63
C SER A 18 12.29 -33.64 -3.58
N VAL A 19 13.33 -33.74 -4.41
CA VAL A 19 14.13 -32.57 -4.79
C VAL A 19 13.13 -31.57 -5.34
N ALA A 20 12.95 -30.43 -4.68
CA ALA A 20 12.06 -29.39 -5.15
C ALA A 20 12.50 -29.03 -6.59
N GLY A 21 11.60 -29.22 -7.55
CA GLY A 21 11.88 -28.89 -8.96
C GLY A 21 12.22 -27.41 -9.08
N ALA A 22 13.18 -27.08 -9.95
CA ALA A 22 13.53 -25.70 -10.24
C ALA A 22 12.33 -24.95 -10.83
N VAL A 23 11.98 -23.78 -10.28
CA VAL A 23 10.90 -22.96 -10.82
C VAL A 23 11.36 -22.26 -12.10
N GLU A 24 10.74 -22.60 -13.23
CA GLU A 24 11.09 -22.02 -14.52
C GLU A 24 10.30 -20.74 -14.79
N THR A 25 9.00 -20.76 -14.50
CA THR A 25 8.06 -19.66 -14.80
C THR A 25 7.14 -19.35 -13.63
N VAL A 26 6.91 -18.05 -13.40
CA VAL A 26 5.88 -17.55 -12.48
C VAL A 26 5.19 -16.36 -13.13
N ARG A 27 3.90 -16.47 -13.40
CA ARG A 27 3.11 -15.47 -14.12
C ARG A 27 1.71 -15.31 -13.52
N VAL A 28 0.98 -14.30 -13.98
CA VAL A 28 -0.46 -14.18 -13.74
C VAL A 28 -1.22 -14.83 -14.90
N ASP A 29 -2.11 -15.77 -14.60
CA ASP A 29 -3.13 -16.27 -15.50
C ASP A 29 -4.46 -15.57 -15.18
N ALA A 30 -5.03 -14.92 -16.20
CA ALA A 30 -6.34 -14.27 -16.10
C ALA A 30 -7.34 -14.80 -17.15
N ALA A 31 -7.07 -15.94 -17.79
CA ALA A 31 -7.91 -16.46 -18.88
C ALA A 31 -9.35 -16.78 -18.44
N SER A 32 -9.55 -17.10 -17.17
CA SER A 32 -10.88 -17.32 -16.56
C SER A 32 -11.64 -16.03 -16.24
N GLY A 33 -11.01 -14.85 -16.41
CA GLY A 33 -11.50 -13.56 -15.92
C GLY A 33 -11.28 -13.35 -14.42
N ALA A 34 -10.61 -14.27 -13.74
CA ALA A 34 -10.18 -14.16 -12.34
C ALA A 34 -8.66 -14.38 -12.28
N PRO A 35 -7.87 -13.30 -12.07
CA PRO A 35 -6.42 -13.38 -12.00
C PRO A 35 -5.95 -14.37 -10.93
N ARG A 36 -5.03 -15.26 -11.28
CA ARG A 36 -4.37 -16.22 -10.37
C ARG A 36 -2.88 -16.23 -10.64
N LEU A 37 -2.09 -16.45 -9.59
CA LEU A 37 -0.68 -16.77 -9.77
C LEU A 37 -0.54 -18.20 -10.26
N VAL A 38 0.32 -18.41 -11.26
CA VAL A 38 0.72 -19.72 -11.74
C VAL A 38 2.22 -19.89 -11.59
N VAL A 39 2.66 -21.03 -11.07
CA VAL A 39 4.05 -21.46 -10.99
C VAL A 39 4.17 -22.68 -11.89
N ASP A 40 4.98 -22.60 -12.94
CA ASP A 40 5.13 -23.65 -13.96
C ASP A 40 3.79 -24.15 -14.51
N GLY A 41 2.90 -23.20 -14.82
CA GLY A 41 1.55 -23.44 -15.33
C GLY A 41 0.54 -23.94 -14.30
N LYS A 42 0.93 -24.15 -13.04
CA LYS A 42 0.03 -24.63 -11.97
C LYS A 42 -0.47 -23.46 -11.12
N PRO A 43 -1.80 -23.28 -10.98
CA PRO A 43 -2.35 -22.27 -10.07
C PRO A 43 -1.89 -22.50 -8.63
N VAL A 44 -1.50 -21.43 -7.94
CA VAL A 44 -1.09 -21.44 -6.54
C VAL A 44 -1.77 -20.34 -5.76
N ARG A 45 -1.85 -20.50 -4.43
CA ARG A 45 -2.32 -19.45 -3.52
C ARG A 45 -1.42 -18.23 -3.63
N ALA A 46 -2.01 -17.07 -3.91
CA ALA A 46 -1.31 -15.80 -3.95
C ALA A 46 -1.11 -15.23 -2.54
N ARG A 47 -0.40 -15.99 -1.70
CA ARG A 47 -0.12 -15.68 -0.30
C ARG A 47 1.38 -15.54 -0.11
N MET A 48 1.79 -14.41 0.45
CA MET A 48 3.21 -14.07 0.60
C MET A 48 3.47 -13.54 2.01
N PHE A 49 4.73 -13.62 2.43
CA PHE A 49 5.21 -12.92 3.61
C PHE A 49 6.18 -11.82 3.19
N TRP A 50 6.11 -10.66 3.83
CA TRP A 50 7.14 -9.64 3.75
C TRP A 50 7.78 -9.43 5.12
N GLY A 51 9.10 -9.41 5.14
CA GLY A 51 9.88 -9.02 6.30
C GLY A 51 11.25 -8.49 5.89
N ALA A 52 11.98 -7.95 6.85
CA ALA A 52 13.37 -7.55 6.66
C ALA A 52 14.25 -8.04 7.83
N PRO A 53 15.53 -8.35 7.57
CA PRO A 53 16.47 -8.64 8.65
C PRO A 53 16.64 -7.38 9.52
N GLY A 54 16.76 -7.58 10.82
CA GLY A 54 16.89 -6.50 11.78
C GLY A 54 17.19 -7.03 13.17
N THR A 55 17.12 -6.14 14.15
CA THR A 55 17.33 -6.49 15.56
C THR A 55 16.07 -6.24 16.36
N GLY A 56 15.69 -7.23 17.16
CA GLY A 56 14.62 -7.10 18.13
C GLY A 56 14.99 -6.07 19.22
N PRO A 57 14.05 -5.21 19.65
CA PRO A 57 14.28 -4.32 20.78
C PRO A 57 14.40 -5.10 22.09
N LEU A 58 15.39 -4.71 22.92
CA LEU A 58 15.58 -5.24 24.26
C LEU A 58 14.99 -4.27 25.28
N ARG A 59 13.97 -4.69 26.03
CA ARG A 59 13.35 -3.85 27.05
C ARG A 59 14.26 -3.75 28.28
N VAL A 60 14.61 -2.52 28.67
CA VAL A 60 15.39 -2.22 29.88
C VAL A 60 14.55 -1.36 30.82
N GLY A 61 14.54 -1.71 32.10
CA GLY A 61 13.76 -1.04 33.14
C GLY A 61 14.60 -0.42 34.25
N GLU A 62 13.90 0.19 35.21
CA GLU A 62 14.48 0.96 36.32
C GLU A 62 15.17 0.08 37.37
N ALA A 63 14.75 -1.18 37.50
CA ALA A 63 15.38 -2.14 38.40
C ALA A 63 16.83 -2.48 37.97
N GLY A 64 17.14 -2.31 36.69
CA GLY A 64 18.37 -2.82 36.09
C GLY A 64 18.42 -4.35 36.04
N GLY A 65 19.18 -4.90 35.12
CA GLY A 65 19.27 -6.34 34.97
C GLY A 65 20.35 -6.78 34.00
N ARG A 66 20.75 -8.05 34.13
CA ARG A 66 21.63 -8.68 33.14
C ARG A 66 20.82 -9.03 31.90
N VAL A 67 21.30 -8.58 30.76
CA VAL A 67 20.78 -8.91 29.43
C VAL A 67 21.74 -9.91 28.79
N VAL A 68 21.18 -10.98 28.21
CA VAL A 68 21.92 -11.99 27.46
C VAL A 68 21.12 -12.35 26.22
N PHE A 69 21.77 -12.37 25.07
CA PHE A 69 21.21 -12.90 23.83
C PHE A 69 22.30 -13.57 23.01
N GLU A 70 21.88 -14.40 22.06
CA GLU A 70 22.77 -15.11 21.15
C GLU A 70 22.38 -14.82 19.70
N PHE A 71 23.36 -14.80 18.80
CA PHE A 71 23.12 -14.64 17.37
C PHE A 71 24.20 -15.37 16.55
N SER A 72 23.89 -15.64 15.29
CA SER A 72 24.85 -16.14 14.29
C SER A 72 24.99 -15.11 13.17
N PRO A 73 26.21 -14.74 12.73
CA PRO A 73 26.38 -13.74 11.70
C PRO A 73 25.89 -14.25 10.35
N ALA A 74 25.19 -13.41 9.60
CA ALA A 74 24.72 -13.75 8.25
C ALA A 74 25.89 -13.93 7.24
N GLN A 75 27.02 -13.27 7.50
CA GLN A 75 28.20 -13.24 6.64
C GLN A 75 29.48 -13.19 7.48
N ASP A 76 30.60 -13.59 6.87
CA ASP A 76 31.93 -13.39 7.45
C ASP A 76 32.32 -11.91 7.46
N GLU A 77 32.79 -11.43 8.60
CA GLU A 77 33.48 -10.15 8.73
C GLU A 77 34.71 -10.32 9.64
N PRO A 78 35.90 -10.56 9.07
CA PRO A 78 37.04 -11.03 9.84
C PRO A 78 37.71 -9.94 10.68
N LYS A 79 37.47 -8.65 10.42
CA LYS A 79 38.30 -7.59 11.01
C LYS A 79 37.61 -6.28 11.30
N THR A 80 36.46 -5.97 10.72
CA THR A 80 35.91 -4.61 10.74
C THR A 80 34.53 -4.52 11.37
N ALA A 81 34.02 -5.60 11.96
CA ALA A 81 32.71 -5.57 12.59
C ALA A 81 32.70 -4.57 13.77
N THR A 82 31.54 -3.94 13.97
CA THR A 82 31.29 -3.00 15.07
C THR A 82 29.95 -3.31 15.73
N MET A 83 29.89 -3.16 17.05
CA MET A 83 28.69 -3.32 17.88
C MET A 83 28.10 -1.94 18.20
N HIS A 84 26.81 -1.75 17.98
CA HIS A 84 26.09 -0.48 18.21
C HIS A 84 25.03 -0.64 19.29
N PHE A 85 24.87 0.38 20.15
CA PHE A 85 23.74 0.55 21.07
C PHE A 85 22.95 1.81 20.73
N ARG A 86 21.65 1.69 20.45
CA ARG A 86 20.69 2.83 20.34
C ARG A 86 19.69 2.79 21.47
N PHE A 87 19.29 3.97 21.95
CA PHE A 87 18.65 4.13 23.27
C PHE A 87 17.20 4.64 23.22
N GLY A 88 16.56 4.56 22.06
CA GLY A 88 15.20 5.08 21.82
C GLY A 88 15.12 6.62 21.81
N GLN A 89 14.04 7.16 21.23
CA GLN A 89 13.83 8.61 21.07
C GLN A 89 13.01 9.20 22.22
N ARG A 90 13.51 9.09 23.46
CA ARG A 90 12.86 9.62 24.66
C ARG A 90 13.88 10.16 25.68
N PRO A 91 13.61 11.28 26.37
CA PRO A 91 14.48 11.77 27.43
C PRO A 91 14.61 10.77 28.59
N GLY A 92 15.75 10.84 29.29
CA GLY A 92 16.05 10.08 30.52
C GLY A 92 17.43 9.44 30.46
N THR A 93 17.71 8.51 31.36
CA THR A 93 19.04 7.91 31.53
C THR A 93 19.07 6.44 31.15
N VAL A 94 20.24 5.97 30.71
CA VAL A 94 20.58 4.56 30.54
C VAL A 94 21.96 4.34 31.13
N ILE A 95 22.13 3.24 31.87
CA ILE A 95 23.41 2.79 32.39
C ILE A 95 23.73 1.46 31.71
N LEU A 96 24.95 1.33 31.20
CA LEU A 96 25.50 0.08 30.67
C LEU A 96 26.73 -0.32 31.47
N ASP A 97 26.89 -1.62 31.69
CA ASP A 97 28.02 -2.21 32.40
C ASP A 97 28.24 -3.66 31.94
N ASP A 98 29.36 -4.30 32.32
CA ASP A 98 29.66 -5.72 32.07
C ASP A 98 29.55 -6.17 30.58
N ILE A 99 29.87 -5.31 29.60
CA ILE A 99 29.67 -5.62 28.17
C ILE A 99 30.69 -6.66 27.70
N ARG A 100 30.22 -7.82 27.21
CA ARG A 100 31.06 -8.93 26.71
C ARG A 100 30.43 -9.57 25.46
N VAL A 101 31.27 -9.98 24.51
CA VAL A 101 30.88 -10.80 23.35
C VAL A 101 31.79 -12.02 23.28
N GLU A 102 31.20 -13.20 23.41
CA GLU A 102 31.88 -14.50 23.43
C GLU A 102 31.50 -15.28 22.15
N ASP A 103 32.51 -15.79 21.45
CA ASP A 103 32.33 -16.78 20.37
C ASP A 103 32.14 -18.15 21.04
N LEU A 104 30.90 -18.64 21.06
CA LEU A 104 30.57 -19.93 21.68
C LEU A 104 31.11 -21.12 20.89
N THR A 105 31.46 -20.93 19.62
CA THR A 105 32.02 -21.99 18.77
C THR A 105 33.49 -22.24 19.10
N THR A 106 34.25 -21.19 19.39
CA THR A 106 35.69 -21.30 19.73
C THR A 106 35.98 -21.18 21.23
N GLY A 107 35.03 -20.66 22.02
CA GLY A 107 35.21 -20.34 23.44
C GLY A 107 36.01 -19.07 23.72
N GLN A 108 36.29 -18.24 22.71
CA GLN A 108 37.11 -17.03 22.83
C GLN A 108 36.24 -15.76 22.91
N ASP A 109 36.74 -14.74 23.61
CA ASP A 109 36.10 -13.43 23.61
C ASP A 109 36.44 -12.66 22.32
N VAL A 110 35.40 -12.24 21.60
CA VAL A 110 35.52 -11.26 20.51
C VAL A 110 35.57 -9.84 21.06
N LEU A 111 34.82 -9.60 22.13
CA LEU A 111 34.90 -8.39 22.95
C LEU A 111 35.04 -8.81 24.42
N PRO A 112 36.25 -8.70 25.00
CA PRO A 112 36.45 -8.95 26.43
C PRO A 112 35.59 -8.02 27.28
N THR A 113 35.21 -8.47 28.49
CA THR A 113 34.35 -7.72 29.40
C THR A 113 34.82 -6.27 29.58
N CYS A 114 33.89 -5.34 29.39
CA CYS A 114 34.08 -3.92 29.59
C CYS A 114 33.17 -3.45 30.75
N GLY A 115 33.77 -3.26 31.93
CA GLY A 115 33.11 -2.76 33.14
C GLY A 115 33.41 -1.30 33.49
N PHE A 116 34.17 -0.59 32.65
CA PHE A 116 34.48 0.84 32.79
C PHE A 116 35.22 1.26 34.09
N GLU A 117 35.87 0.32 34.78
CA GLU A 117 36.56 0.55 36.05
C GLU A 117 37.72 1.55 35.98
N SER A 118 38.35 1.72 34.81
CA SER A 118 39.43 2.69 34.58
C SER A 118 38.92 4.09 34.18
N GLY A 119 37.63 4.36 34.33
CA GLY A 119 37.02 5.65 34.01
C GLY A 119 36.87 5.91 32.51
N GLU A 120 36.90 7.17 32.10
CA GLU A 120 36.66 7.60 30.70
C GLU A 120 37.62 6.97 29.67
N ALA A 121 38.81 6.55 30.10
CA ALA A 121 39.77 5.86 29.24
C ALA A 121 39.22 4.50 28.73
N ASP A 122 38.41 3.81 29.52
CA ASP A 122 37.79 2.54 29.11
C ASP A 122 36.74 2.74 28.02
N PHE A 123 36.01 3.86 28.06
CA PHE A 123 35.08 4.21 26.99
C PHE A 123 35.84 4.63 25.72
N THR A 124 36.67 5.67 25.81
CA THR A 124 37.34 6.28 24.65
C THR A 124 38.32 5.35 23.92
N SER A 125 38.87 4.34 24.59
CA SER A 125 39.76 3.36 23.95
C SER A 125 39.04 2.34 23.06
N ARG A 126 37.73 2.13 23.24
CA ARG A 126 36.96 1.07 22.56
C ARG A 126 35.69 1.55 21.86
N TRP A 127 35.14 2.70 22.25
CA TRP A 127 33.82 3.16 21.84
C TRP A 127 33.84 4.59 21.31
N ASN A 128 32.92 4.84 20.38
CA ASN A 128 32.64 6.15 19.79
C ASN A 128 31.19 6.55 20.02
N LEU A 129 30.92 7.84 19.79
CA LEU A 129 29.61 8.46 19.89
C LEU A 129 29.16 9.00 18.52
N TRP A 130 27.88 8.83 18.18
CA TRP A 130 27.28 9.41 16.99
C TRP A 130 25.95 10.12 17.31
N PRO A 131 25.63 11.25 16.64
CA PRO A 131 26.52 12.06 15.80
C PRO A 131 27.68 12.68 16.60
N PRO A 132 28.79 13.08 15.96
CA PRO A 132 29.87 13.77 16.66
C PRO A 132 29.57 15.26 16.84
N GLY A 133 30.11 15.85 17.91
CA GLY A 133 30.19 17.29 18.10
C GLY A 133 28.82 18.00 18.07
N PRO A 134 28.70 19.18 17.41
CA PRO A 134 27.46 19.97 17.41
C PRO A 134 26.24 19.29 16.80
N LYS A 135 26.42 18.21 16.01
CA LYS A 135 25.32 17.43 15.44
C LYS A 135 24.64 16.54 16.49
N ASN A 136 25.30 16.29 17.62
CA ASN A 136 24.70 15.62 18.75
C ASN A 136 23.86 16.59 19.58
N THR A 137 22.56 16.59 19.33
CA THR A 137 21.62 17.48 20.00
C THR A 137 20.97 16.85 21.24
N VAL A 138 21.14 15.55 21.46
CA VAL A 138 20.30 14.78 22.39
C VAL A 138 21.03 14.04 23.49
N GLY A 139 22.25 13.54 23.27
CA GLY A 139 22.83 12.55 24.18
C GLY A 139 24.20 12.91 24.71
N LYS A 140 24.42 12.72 26.01
CA LYS A 140 25.74 12.81 26.66
C LYS A 140 26.10 11.42 27.18
N VAL A 141 27.38 11.07 27.10
CA VAL A 141 27.93 9.84 27.67
C VAL A 141 29.05 10.23 28.63
N GLU A 142 29.08 9.59 29.80
CA GLU A 142 30.16 9.71 30.78
C GLU A 142 30.31 8.38 31.53
N VAL A 143 31.54 8.02 31.93
CA VAL A 143 31.79 6.92 32.85
C VAL A 143 31.66 7.45 34.27
N ARG A 144 30.75 6.88 35.06
CA ARG A 144 30.46 7.33 36.43
C ARG A 144 30.66 6.19 37.43
N GLN A 145 31.38 6.49 38.52
CA GLN A 145 31.55 5.57 39.64
C GLN A 145 30.23 5.38 40.41
N GLY A 146 29.99 4.15 40.90
CA GLY A 146 28.84 3.83 41.74
C GLY A 146 27.49 3.74 41.03
N CYS A 147 27.46 3.76 39.69
CA CYS A 147 26.22 3.64 38.92
C CYS A 147 26.04 2.28 38.24
N GLY A 148 27.13 1.53 38.05
CA GLY A 148 27.14 0.21 37.43
C GLY A 148 26.56 -0.88 38.33
N ARG A 149 26.67 -2.13 37.87
CA ARG A 149 26.17 -3.30 38.56
C ARG A 149 26.86 -3.49 39.91
N GLY A 150 26.07 -3.40 40.99
CA GLY A 150 26.61 -3.59 42.35
C GLY A 150 27.50 -2.43 42.82
N ASN A 151 27.19 -1.20 42.37
CA ASN A 151 27.95 0.03 42.64
C ASN A 151 29.37 0.06 42.02
N SER A 152 29.62 -0.71 40.96
CA SER A 152 30.78 -0.54 40.07
C SER A 152 30.76 0.79 39.31
N ALA A 153 31.83 1.07 38.57
CA ALA A 153 31.77 2.04 37.50
C ALA A 153 30.76 1.61 36.42
N GLY A 154 30.13 2.56 35.74
CA GLY A 154 29.22 2.26 34.65
C GLY A 154 29.17 3.38 33.62
N LEU A 155 28.81 3.02 32.39
CA LEU A 155 28.62 3.97 31.31
C LEU A 155 27.26 4.64 31.42
N HIS A 156 27.24 5.90 31.82
CA HIS A 156 26.04 6.68 32.04
C HIS A 156 25.70 7.51 30.80
N VAL A 157 24.60 7.15 30.15
CA VAL A 157 24.05 7.79 28.96
C VAL A 157 22.86 8.64 29.38
N VAL A 158 22.92 9.95 29.13
CA VAL A 158 21.85 10.91 29.43
C VAL A 158 21.26 11.42 28.13
N LEU A 159 19.97 11.19 27.92
CA LEU A 159 19.20 11.69 26.78
C LEU A 159 18.31 12.85 27.20
N LYS A 160 18.31 13.91 26.39
CA LYS A 160 17.39 15.04 26.49
C LYS A 160 16.64 15.22 25.18
N ALA A 161 15.51 15.92 25.24
CA ALA A 161 14.77 16.26 24.04
C ALA A 161 15.60 17.20 23.14
N PRO A 162 15.64 16.96 21.82
CA PRO A 162 16.32 17.83 20.87
C PRO A 162 15.57 19.17 20.73
N PRO A 163 16.28 20.26 20.40
CA PRO A 163 15.63 21.48 19.91
C PRO A 163 14.75 21.17 18.70
N GLY A 164 13.49 21.61 18.69
CA GLY A 164 12.57 21.37 17.57
C GLY A 164 12.05 19.93 17.45
N ASN A 165 12.25 19.08 18.46
CA ASN A 165 11.69 17.72 18.56
C ASN A 165 12.18 16.71 17.50
N GLN A 166 13.19 17.05 16.69
CA GLN A 166 13.80 16.13 15.72
C GLN A 166 14.96 15.35 16.35
N TRP A 167 14.75 14.08 16.64
CA TRP A 167 15.78 13.21 17.22
C TRP A 167 16.78 12.77 16.15
N PRO A 168 18.10 12.98 16.34
CA PRO A 168 19.11 12.35 15.48
C PRO A 168 19.20 10.85 15.79
N ASP A 169 19.84 10.07 14.92
CA ASP A 169 20.23 8.66 15.20
C ASP A 169 21.33 8.61 16.26
N PHE A 170 21.00 8.93 17.52
CA PHE A 170 21.96 8.92 18.60
C PHE A 170 22.29 7.49 19.04
N HIS A 171 23.58 7.15 19.01
CA HIS A 171 24.08 5.85 19.43
C HIS A 171 25.55 5.88 19.86
N ILE A 172 25.95 4.86 20.61
CA ILE A 172 27.36 4.51 20.80
C ILE A 172 27.70 3.30 19.93
N TYR A 173 28.94 3.21 19.49
CA TYR A 173 29.41 2.07 18.71
C TYR A 173 30.86 1.72 19.01
N HIS A 174 31.18 0.43 19.00
CA HIS A 174 32.51 -0.08 19.22
C HIS A 174 33.43 0.29 18.04
N HIS A 175 34.72 0.41 18.27
CA HIS A 175 35.71 0.54 17.20
C HIS A 175 35.57 -0.60 16.19
N ALA A 176 35.77 -0.32 14.91
CA ALA A 176 35.58 -1.29 13.83
C ALA A 176 36.76 -2.27 13.76
N ASN A 177 36.82 -3.19 14.72
CA ASN A 177 37.91 -4.16 14.88
C ASN A 177 37.44 -5.53 15.42
N LEU A 178 36.14 -5.83 15.43
CA LEU A 178 35.61 -7.13 15.84
C LEU A 178 35.69 -8.14 14.69
N SER A 179 35.88 -9.42 15.02
CA SER A 179 35.88 -10.54 14.08
C SER A 179 34.64 -11.41 14.30
N LEU A 180 33.79 -11.51 13.28
CA LEU A 180 32.59 -12.35 13.27
C LEU A 180 32.67 -13.34 12.09
N ARG A 181 32.34 -14.60 12.34
CA ARG A 181 32.41 -15.67 11.34
C ARG A 181 31.04 -16.25 11.05
N LYS A 182 30.72 -16.44 9.77
CA LYS A 182 29.50 -17.14 9.35
C LYS A 182 29.55 -18.58 9.88
N GLY A 183 28.42 -19.05 10.40
CA GLY A 183 28.29 -20.40 10.97
C GLY A 183 28.80 -20.53 12.40
N HIS A 184 29.39 -19.48 12.98
CA HIS A 184 29.68 -19.43 14.42
C HIS A 184 28.48 -18.86 15.20
N GLN A 185 28.40 -19.21 16.48
CA GLN A 185 27.39 -18.69 17.40
C GLN A 185 28.06 -17.76 18.42
N TYR A 186 27.49 -16.56 18.62
CA TYR A 186 28.02 -15.56 19.54
C TYR A 186 27.03 -15.29 20.66
N ARG A 187 27.52 -15.19 21.89
CA ARG A 187 26.78 -14.73 23.06
C ARG A 187 27.17 -13.31 23.40
N VAL A 188 26.19 -12.44 23.50
CA VAL A 188 26.35 -11.08 23.99
C VAL A 188 25.76 -11.02 25.39
N SER A 189 26.52 -10.47 26.34
CA SER A 189 25.99 -10.17 27.67
C SER A 189 26.42 -8.80 28.15
N PHE A 190 25.52 -8.11 28.83
CA PHE A 190 25.79 -6.84 29.50
C PHE A 190 24.80 -6.63 30.63
N TRP A 191 25.08 -5.73 31.56
CA TRP A 191 24.11 -5.23 32.52
C TRP A 191 23.58 -3.88 32.04
N ALA A 192 22.27 -3.66 32.14
CA ALA A 192 21.67 -2.39 31.77
C ALA A 192 20.55 -1.97 32.72
N LYS A 193 20.43 -0.66 32.94
CA LYS A 193 19.35 0.00 33.66
C LYS A 193 18.90 1.23 32.89
N ALA A 194 17.59 1.54 32.90
CA ALA A 194 17.08 2.73 32.24
C ALA A 194 15.95 3.40 33.03
N GLU A 195 15.95 4.73 33.04
CA GLU A 195 14.92 5.54 33.68
C GLU A 195 14.50 6.68 32.75
N PRO A 196 13.24 6.72 32.28
CA PRO A 196 12.23 5.68 32.41
C PRO A 196 12.60 4.43 31.60
N ALA A 197 11.89 3.33 31.87
CA ALA A 197 12.00 2.10 31.10
C ALA A 197 11.81 2.34 29.59
N ARG A 198 12.66 1.69 28.77
CA ARG A 198 12.73 1.92 27.32
C ARG A 198 13.26 0.70 26.57
N ASP A 199 13.19 0.78 25.24
CA ASP A 199 13.80 -0.19 24.35
C ASP A 199 15.24 0.20 24.02
N LEU A 200 16.12 -0.79 24.05
CA LEU A 200 17.52 -0.72 23.66
C LEU A 200 17.72 -1.57 22.40
N ILE A 201 18.28 -0.98 21.35
CA ILE A 201 18.59 -1.68 20.11
C ILE A 201 20.08 -2.00 20.08
N VAL A 202 20.42 -3.28 19.92
CA VAL A 202 21.81 -3.76 19.88
C VAL A 202 22.06 -4.47 18.56
N ALA A 203 23.02 -3.98 17.78
CA ALA A 203 23.26 -4.53 16.45
C ALA A 203 24.74 -4.51 16.07
N PHE A 204 25.15 -5.55 15.34
CA PHE A 204 26.47 -5.68 14.75
C PHE A 204 26.42 -5.32 13.29
N HIS A 205 27.38 -4.53 12.83
CA HIS A 205 27.46 -4.11 11.44
C HIS A 205 28.88 -4.21 10.90
N ARG A 206 28.98 -4.38 9.58
CA ARG A 206 30.17 -4.05 8.81
C ARG A 206 30.07 -2.60 8.33
N PRO A 207 31.02 -1.72 8.66
CA PRO A 207 31.05 -0.35 8.17
C PRO A 207 31.07 -0.28 6.65
N GLY A 208 30.31 0.65 6.09
CA GLY A 208 30.18 0.82 4.65
C GLY A 208 29.17 1.91 4.30
N ASN A 209 28.90 2.10 3.02
CA ASN A 209 27.80 2.95 2.56
C ASN A 209 26.95 2.18 1.52
N PRO A 210 25.88 1.49 1.95
CA PRO A 210 25.34 1.43 3.33
C PRO A 210 26.15 0.53 4.28
N TYR A 211 25.90 0.66 5.59
CA TYR A 211 26.35 -0.31 6.59
C TYR A 211 25.62 -1.64 6.36
N VAL A 212 26.32 -2.76 6.54
CA VAL A 212 25.72 -4.10 6.39
C VAL A 212 25.43 -4.69 7.76
N PHE A 213 24.17 -5.04 8.03
CA PHE A 213 23.78 -5.73 9.26
C PHE A 213 24.38 -7.13 9.30
N LEU A 214 25.09 -7.44 10.38
CA LEU A 214 25.73 -8.74 10.61
C LEU A 214 24.96 -9.59 11.62
N GLY A 215 24.26 -8.98 12.58
CA GLY A 215 23.45 -9.70 13.57
C GLY A 215 23.09 -8.88 14.80
N GLY A 216 22.30 -9.48 15.69
CA GLY A 216 21.78 -8.87 16.92
C GLY A 216 20.72 -9.79 17.54
N PRO A 217 20.01 -9.35 18.60
CA PRO A 217 18.80 -10.02 19.06
C PRO A 217 17.84 -10.27 17.89
N SER A 218 17.32 -11.49 17.76
CA SER A 218 16.39 -11.79 16.66
C SER A 218 15.17 -10.86 16.71
N ASN A 219 14.81 -10.30 15.56
CA ASN A 219 13.53 -9.62 15.36
C ASN A 219 12.41 -10.57 14.88
N GLY A 220 12.68 -11.88 14.84
CA GLY A 220 11.74 -12.89 14.35
C GLY A 220 11.71 -13.05 12.83
N TYR A 221 12.60 -12.44 12.06
CA TYR A 221 12.60 -12.50 10.59
C TYR A 221 12.62 -13.94 10.04
N GLU A 222 13.59 -14.76 10.45
CA GLU A 222 13.74 -16.14 9.98
C GLU A 222 12.58 -17.03 10.47
N ALA A 223 12.15 -16.84 11.72
CA ALA A 223 11.04 -17.58 12.31
C ALA A 223 9.73 -17.32 11.56
N GLN A 224 9.44 -16.07 11.21
CA GLN A 224 8.26 -15.70 10.44
C GLN A 224 8.30 -16.27 9.02
N ILE A 225 9.45 -16.23 8.33
CA ILE A 225 9.62 -16.88 7.00
C ILE A 225 9.32 -18.37 7.07
N LYS A 226 9.84 -19.05 8.10
CA LYS A 226 9.59 -20.47 8.31
C LYS A 226 8.10 -20.75 8.55
N MET A 227 7.47 -20.02 9.47
CA MET A 227 6.03 -20.18 9.77
C MET A 227 5.14 -19.88 8.54
N ALA A 228 5.50 -18.87 7.74
CA ALA A 228 4.82 -18.57 6.48
C ALA A 228 4.89 -19.74 5.49
N GLY A 229 6.08 -20.32 5.32
CA GLY A 229 6.27 -21.50 4.48
C GLY A 229 5.45 -22.70 4.95
N GLU A 230 5.45 -22.96 6.26
CA GLU A 230 4.67 -24.04 6.88
C GLU A 230 3.15 -23.82 6.74
N ALA A 231 2.68 -22.58 6.72
CA ALA A 231 1.28 -22.20 6.51
C ALA A 231 0.85 -22.18 5.02
N GLY A 232 1.73 -22.56 4.10
CA GLY A 232 1.44 -22.61 2.67
C GLY A 232 1.52 -21.26 1.95
N ALA A 233 2.34 -20.33 2.47
CA ALA A 233 2.69 -19.06 1.83
C ALA A 233 4.18 -19.06 1.44
N PRO A 234 4.56 -19.72 0.32
CA PRO A 234 5.96 -19.90 -0.04
C PRO A 234 6.62 -18.65 -0.63
N PHE A 235 5.84 -17.66 -1.07
CA PHE A 235 6.37 -16.42 -1.62
C PHE A 235 6.91 -15.53 -0.50
N VAL A 236 8.15 -15.07 -0.63
CA VAL A 236 8.79 -14.18 0.35
C VAL A 236 9.26 -12.93 -0.36
N SER A 237 8.72 -11.78 0.05
CA SER A 237 9.20 -10.47 -0.37
C SER A 237 10.06 -9.84 0.71
N PHE A 238 11.15 -9.19 0.30
CA PHE A 238 12.18 -8.68 1.20
C PHE A 238 13.02 -7.61 0.51
N PRO A 239 13.63 -6.66 1.25
CA PRO A 239 14.48 -5.65 0.64
C PRO A 239 15.75 -6.27 0.05
N VAL A 240 16.11 -5.82 -1.16
CA VAL A 240 17.37 -6.17 -1.82
C VAL A 240 18.06 -4.92 -2.35
N ASP A 241 19.37 -4.84 -2.10
CA ASP A 241 20.19 -3.71 -2.52
C ASP A 241 20.41 -3.72 -4.04
N LEU A 242 20.40 -2.53 -4.65
CA LEU A 242 20.82 -2.32 -6.04
C LEU A 242 22.25 -1.77 -6.07
N PRO A 243 23.29 -2.60 -6.24
CA PRO A 243 24.66 -2.11 -6.31
C PRO A 243 24.89 -1.31 -7.59
N TRP A 244 25.00 0.01 -7.43
CA TRP A 244 25.19 0.97 -8.52
C TRP A 244 26.48 1.78 -8.30
N PRO A 245 27.67 1.18 -8.55
CA PRO A 245 28.94 1.87 -8.36
C PRO A 245 29.21 2.89 -9.49
N PRO A 246 30.13 3.86 -9.28
CA PRO A 246 30.59 4.74 -10.34
C PRO A 246 31.17 3.98 -11.54
N PRO A 247 31.16 4.57 -12.75
CA PRO A 247 31.76 3.95 -13.93
C PRO A 247 33.22 3.51 -13.69
N GLY A 248 33.58 2.33 -14.19
CA GLY A 248 34.93 1.76 -14.07
C GLY A 248 35.23 1.11 -12.71
N LYS A 249 34.30 1.13 -11.75
CA LYS A 249 34.42 0.36 -10.50
C LYS A 249 33.72 -1.01 -10.65
N PRO A 250 34.29 -2.08 -10.06
CA PRO A 250 33.64 -3.39 -10.07
C PRO A 250 32.33 -3.34 -9.30
N ILE A 251 31.36 -4.15 -9.75
CA ILE A 251 30.08 -4.30 -9.07
C ILE A 251 30.24 -5.39 -8.02
N ASP A 252 29.89 -5.08 -6.77
CA ASP A 252 29.84 -6.04 -5.68
C ASP A 252 28.39 -6.51 -5.47
N TRP A 253 28.13 -7.77 -5.79
CA TRP A 253 26.82 -8.40 -5.65
C TRP A 253 26.61 -9.07 -4.28
N SER A 254 27.66 -9.16 -3.44
CA SER A 254 27.66 -10.01 -2.24
C SER A 254 26.52 -9.71 -1.27
N VAL A 255 26.14 -8.44 -1.11
CA VAL A 255 25.03 -8.03 -0.24
C VAL A 255 23.69 -8.55 -0.76
N ALA A 256 23.38 -8.33 -2.04
CA ALA A 256 22.15 -8.81 -2.67
C ALA A 256 22.05 -10.34 -2.64
N GLU A 257 23.18 -11.02 -2.85
CA GLU A 257 23.24 -12.48 -2.75
C GLU A 257 23.00 -12.99 -1.33
N ALA A 258 23.58 -12.33 -0.32
CA ALA A 258 23.40 -12.70 1.07
C ALA A 258 21.95 -12.47 1.54
N GLN A 259 21.30 -11.39 1.08
CA GLN A 259 19.88 -11.13 1.34
C GLN A 259 18.99 -12.25 0.79
N CYS A 260 19.25 -12.72 -0.44
CA CYS A 260 18.53 -13.86 -1.02
C CYS A 260 18.82 -15.17 -0.27
N GLN A 261 20.09 -15.43 0.07
CA GLN A 261 20.49 -16.64 0.77
C GLN A 261 19.87 -16.73 2.16
N ALA A 262 19.78 -15.62 2.91
CA ALA A 262 19.17 -15.60 4.25
C ALA A 262 17.71 -16.08 4.24
N VAL A 263 16.94 -15.74 3.19
CA VAL A 263 15.57 -16.23 3.02
C VAL A 263 15.55 -17.73 2.76
N LEU A 264 16.44 -18.23 1.89
CA LEU A 264 16.54 -19.65 1.57
C LEU A 264 17.06 -20.50 2.73
N ASP A 265 17.94 -19.94 3.56
CA ASP A 265 18.41 -20.58 4.79
C ASP A 265 17.26 -20.75 5.79
N ALA A 266 16.33 -19.78 5.88
CA ALA A 266 15.14 -19.87 6.72
C ALA A 266 14.04 -20.78 6.12
N ASN A 267 13.85 -20.75 4.80
CA ASN A 267 12.94 -21.62 4.07
C ASN A 267 13.54 -22.04 2.72
N PRO A 268 14.10 -23.26 2.61
CA PRO A 268 14.71 -23.75 1.37
C PRO A 268 13.74 -23.90 0.18
N LYS A 269 12.42 -23.80 0.42
CA LYS A 269 11.37 -23.85 -0.62
C LYS A 269 10.79 -22.47 -0.94
N ALA A 270 11.37 -21.39 -0.40
CA ALA A 270 10.86 -20.05 -0.64
C ALA A 270 10.93 -19.67 -2.13
N LEU A 271 9.92 -18.92 -2.56
CA LEU A 271 9.85 -18.27 -3.86
C LEU A 271 10.15 -16.78 -3.65
N LEU A 272 11.33 -16.35 -4.06
CA LEU A 272 11.90 -15.03 -3.78
C LEU A 272 11.22 -13.95 -4.63
N LEU A 273 10.78 -12.87 -3.99
CA LEU A 273 10.29 -11.65 -4.62
C LEU A 273 11.06 -10.42 -4.10
N PRO A 274 12.31 -10.20 -4.55
CA PRO A 274 13.12 -9.06 -4.15
C PRO A 274 12.42 -7.71 -4.38
N ARG A 275 12.38 -6.88 -3.33
CA ARG A 275 11.94 -5.48 -3.36
C ARG A 275 13.18 -4.59 -3.50
N ILE A 276 13.34 -3.98 -4.67
CA ILE A 276 14.61 -3.35 -5.09
C ILE A 276 14.43 -1.83 -5.18
N GLY A 277 15.13 -1.07 -4.34
CA GLY A 277 15.20 0.38 -4.47
C GLY A 277 16.02 0.80 -5.70
N VAL A 278 15.44 1.58 -6.61
CA VAL A 278 16.08 2.01 -7.88
C VAL A 278 16.44 3.49 -7.92
N ASP A 279 16.35 4.19 -6.79
CA ASP A 279 16.74 5.60 -6.72
C ASP A 279 18.23 5.79 -7.04
N ALA A 280 18.55 6.88 -7.76
CA ALA A 280 19.91 7.14 -8.22
C ALA A 280 20.88 7.37 -7.03
N PRO A 281 22.08 6.78 -7.05
CA PRO A 281 23.05 6.91 -5.97
C PRO A 281 23.63 8.32 -5.90
N PRO A 282 24.22 8.72 -4.75
CA PRO A 282 24.77 10.06 -4.56
C PRO A 282 25.77 10.52 -5.63
N TRP A 283 26.62 9.63 -6.14
CA TRP A 283 27.58 9.98 -7.19
C TRP A 283 26.89 10.32 -8.51
N TRP A 284 25.79 9.63 -8.84
CA TRP A 284 25.02 9.88 -10.07
C TRP A 284 24.35 11.24 -9.96
N LEU A 285 23.70 11.54 -8.84
CA LEU A 285 23.10 12.85 -8.59
C LEU A 285 24.11 13.99 -8.65
N GLN A 286 25.35 13.76 -8.20
CA GLN A 286 26.43 14.74 -8.29
C GLN A 286 26.93 14.93 -9.73
N ALA A 287 26.99 13.86 -10.52
CA ALA A 287 27.41 13.90 -11.92
C ALA A 287 26.33 14.47 -12.86
N HIS A 288 25.06 14.36 -12.48
CA HIS A 288 23.90 14.79 -13.26
C HIS A 288 23.06 15.84 -12.51
N PRO A 289 23.62 17.00 -12.13
CA PRO A 289 22.94 17.98 -11.28
C PRO A 289 21.69 18.60 -11.92
N GLU A 290 21.59 18.61 -13.25
CA GLU A 290 20.42 19.10 -13.98
C GLU A 290 19.22 18.15 -13.95
N ASP A 291 19.48 16.89 -13.60
CA ASP A 291 18.54 15.78 -13.56
C ASP A 291 18.19 15.40 -12.11
N VAL A 292 18.53 16.26 -11.15
CA VAL A 292 18.09 16.18 -9.76
C VAL A 292 16.81 16.99 -9.60
N MET A 293 15.81 16.41 -8.94
CA MET A 293 14.52 17.05 -8.70
C MET A 293 14.67 18.35 -7.89
N VAL A 294 13.86 19.35 -8.23
CA VAL A 294 13.82 20.64 -7.54
C VAL A 294 12.40 20.93 -7.08
N TRP A 295 12.27 21.29 -5.81
CA TRP A 295 11.04 21.76 -5.21
C TRP A 295 11.01 23.28 -5.13
N ASP A 296 9.82 23.86 -5.21
CA ASP A 296 9.66 25.32 -5.11
C ASP A 296 9.94 25.90 -3.71
N ARG A 297 9.91 25.04 -2.68
CA ARG A 297 10.21 25.38 -1.29
C ARG A 297 10.97 24.25 -0.61
N GLY A 298 11.67 24.58 0.47
CA GLY A 298 12.39 23.59 1.27
C GLY A 298 11.44 22.64 2.04
N PRO A 299 11.94 21.46 2.47
CA PRO A 299 13.28 20.95 2.20
C PRO A 299 13.46 20.49 0.74
N GLN A 300 14.69 20.55 0.23
CA GLN A 300 15.05 19.92 -1.05
C GLN A 300 15.43 18.47 -0.78
N PHE A 301 15.06 17.57 -1.68
CA PHE A 301 15.36 16.15 -1.57
C PHE A 301 16.33 15.69 -2.67
N LYS A 302 17.05 14.59 -2.42
CA LYS A 302 18.06 14.05 -3.34
C LYS A 302 17.47 12.90 -4.16
N TYR A 303 16.62 13.23 -5.13
CA TYR A 303 16.04 12.27 -6.07
C TYR A 303 16.32 12.68 -7.50
N ALA A 304 16.50 11.70 -8.38
CA ALA A 304 16.55 11.96 -9.82
C ALA A 304 15.16 12.33 -10.34
N VAL A 305 15.11 13.20 -11.34
CA VAL A 305 13.89 13.58 -12.05
C VAL A 305 13.31 12.34 -12.73
N VAL A 306 12.10 11.96 -12.33
CA VAL A 306 11.40 10.80 -12.90
C VAL A 306 11.28 10.89 -14.43
N ALA A 307 11.19 12.10 -14.99
CA ALA A 307 11.12 12.36 -16.43
C ALA A 307 12.48 12.38 -17.16
N SER A 308 13.60 12.26 -16.43
CA SER A 308 14.94 12.28 -17.02
C SER A 308 15.17 11.01 -17.85
N ALA A 309 15.49 11.19 -19.13
CA ALA A 309 15.84 10.09 -20.02
C ALA A 309 17.14 9.39 -19.60
N GLU A 310 18.09 10.14 -19.04
CA GLU A 310 19.36 9.58 -18.56
C GLU A 310 19.14 8.70 -17.33
N TYR A 311 18.40 9.20 -16.34
CA TYR A 311 18.05 8.42 -15.15
C TYR A 311 17.33 7.12 -15.52
N ARG A 312 16.29 7.20 -16.34
CA ARG A 312 15.49 6.02 -16.71
C ARG A 312 16.32 4.96 -17.41
N ARG A 313 17.15 5.36 -18.38
CA ARG A 313 18.05 4.46 -19.10
C ARG A 313 19.02 3.78 -18.13
N ASP A 314 19.72 4.57 -17.32
CA ASP A 314 20.78 4.05 -16.45
C ASP A 314 20.21 3.17 -15.32
N ALA A 315 19.07 3.57 -14.74
CA ALA A 315 18.36 2.79 -13.73
C ALA A 315 17.82 1.47 -14.33
N ALA A 316 17.25 1.50 -15.54
CA ALA A 316 16.78 0.32 -16.24
C ALA A 316 17.92 -0.65 -16.57
N GLU A 317 19.05 -0.15 -17.07
CA GLU A 317 20.24 -0.96 -17.33
C GLU A 317 20.76 -1.60 -16.05
N ARG A 318 20.85 -0.82 -14.96
CA ARG A 318 21.33 -1.29 -13.67
C ARG A 318 20.42 -2.35 -13.04
N LEU A 319 19.11 -2.10 -13.07
CA LEU A 319 18.09 -3.04 -12.62
C LEU A 319 18.16 -4.34 -13.43
N GLY A 320 18.26 -4.24 -14.76
CA GLY A 320 18.39 -5.40 -15.63
C GLY A 320 19.63 -6.25 -15.33
N ALA A 321 20.77 -5.61 -15.02
CA ALA A 321 22.00 -6.30 -14.64
C ALA A 321 21.86 -7.06 -13.31
N LEU A 322 21.25 -6.45 -12.27
CA LEU A 322 20.96 -7.14 -11.01
C LEU A 322 20.02 -8.33 -11.23
N VAL A 323 18.94 -8.13 -11.98
CA VAL A 323 17.96 -9.19 -12.28
C VAL A 323 18.64 -10.37 -12.98
N ALA A 324 19.45 -10.11 -14.02
CA ALA A 324 20.17 -11.16 -14.73
C ALA A 324 21.14 -11.92 -13.81
N HIS A 325 21.83 -11.22 -12.91
CA HIS A 325 22.72 -11.84 -11.92
C HIS A 325 21.96 -12.74 -10.95
N LEU A 326 20.84 -12.26 -10.40
CA LEU A 326 20.02 -13.02 -9.46
C LEU A 326 19.33 -14.21 -10.14
N GLU A 327 18.87 -14.08 -11.38
CA GLU A 327 18.35 -15.21 -12.18
C GLU A 327 19.44 -16.29 -12.40
N ALA A 328 20.67 -15.87 -12.71
CA ALA A 328 21.77 -16.82 -12.94
C ALA A 328 22.14 -17.61 -11.67
N LYS A 329 22.06 -16.98 -10.49
CA LYS A 329 22.47 -17.60 -9.21
C LYS A 329 21.33 -18.30 -8.47
N PHE A 330 20.13 -17.71 -8.47
CA PHE A 330 18.98 -18.13 -7.66
C PHE A 330 17.72 -18.39 -8.50
N GLY A 331 17.81 -18.43 -9.83
CA GLY A 331 16.67 -18.58 -10.76
C GLY A 331 15.64 -19.66 -10.39
N PRO A 332 16.06 -20.88 -9.94
CA PRO A 332 15.15 -21.92 -9.47
C PRO A 332 14.23 -21.53 -8.30
N HIS A 333 14.60 -20.49 -7.54
CA HIS A 333 13.84 -19.97 -6.41
C HIS A 333 13.19 -18.61 -6.71
N MET A 334 13.47 -17.99 -7.85
CA MET A 334 12.98 -16.64 -8.13
C MET A 334 11.52 -16.66 -8.59
N ALA A 335 10.65 -15.93 -7.89
CA ALA A 335 9.26 -15.71 -8.27
C ALA A 335 9.11 -14.52 -9.22
N GLY A 336 9.92 -13.49 -9.04
CA GLY A 336 9.80 -12.23 -9.76
C GLY A 336 10.53 -11.11 -9.06
N TYR A 337 10.26 -9.88 -9.49
CA TYR A 337 10.95 -8.70 -8.99
C TYR A 337 9.99 -7.55 -8.77
N HIS A 338 10.24 -6.79 -7.71
CA HIS A 338 9.46 -5.63 -7.33
C HIS A 338 10.35 -4.37 -7.26
N PRO A 339 10.54 -3.65 -8.38
CA PRO A 339 11.26 -2.37 -8.38
C PRO A 339 10.46 -1.29 -7.64
N CYS A 340 11.14 -0.57 -6.76
CA CYS A 340 10.61 0.48 -5.90
C CYS A 340 11.43 1.75 -6.10
N GLY A 341 10.80 2.92 -6.15
CA GLY A 341 11.50 4.18 -6.29
C GLY A 341 10.59 5.34 -5.93
N GLN A 342 11.21 6.50 -5.67
CA GLN A 342 10.56 7.70 -5.14
C GLN A 342 9.91 7.48 -3.77
N ASN A 343 9.89 8.52 -2.95
CA ASN A 343 9.22 8.53 -1.64
C ASN A 343 9.47 7.26 -0.80
N THR A 344 8.41 6.54 -0.41
CA THR A 344 8.43 5.28 0.35
C THR A 344 8.69 4.03 -0.51
N GLY A 345 9.15 4.21 -1.75
CA GLY A 345 9.35 3.16 -2.75
C GLY A 345 8.10 2.83 -3.57
N GLU A 346 7.07 3.68 -3.51
CA GLU A 346 5.73 3.41 -4.03
C GLU A 346 5.37 4.19 -5.31
N TRP A 347 6.35 4.84 -5.93
CA TRP A 347 6.20 5.55 -7.21
C TRP A 347 5.24 6.74 -7.21
N PHE A 348 5.05 7.41 -6.07
CA PHE A 348 4.53 8.77 -6.03
C PHE A 348 5.65 9.76 -5.74
N TYR A 349 5.50 11.00 -6.22
CA TYR A 349 6.54 12.00 -6.05
C TYR A 349 6.87 12.25 -4.56
N GLN A 350 8.16 12.39 -4.27
CA GLN A 350 8.60 12.81 -2.93
C GLN A 350 7.92 14.12 -2.52
N GLU A 351 7.52 14.21 -1.25
CA GLU A 351 6.78 15.35 -0.66
C GLU A 351 5.30 15.49 -1.13
N THR A 352 4.70 14.47 -1.74
CA THR A 352 3.28 14.51 -2.18
C THR A 352 2.30 14.90 -1.07
N TRP A 353 2.47 14.37 0.14
CA TRP A 353 1.64 14.70 1.30
C TRP A 353 1.97 16.04 1.94
N GLY A 354 3.14 16.57 1.60
CA GLY A 354 3.62 17.83 2.13
C GLY A 354 3.25 19.00 1.25
N HIS A 355 4.04 20.05 1.42
CA HIS A 355 3.72 21.36 0.90
C HIS A 355 4.53 21.67 -0.38
N GLY A 356 5.75 21.15 -0.51
CA GLY A 356 6.59 21.37 -1.69
C GLY A 356 5.96 20.86 -2.99
N LEU A 357 6.00 21.67 -4.05
CA LEU A 357 5.70 21.25 -5.41
C LEU A 357 7.01 20.96 -6.14
N ASN A 358 7.12 19.78 -6.75
CA ASN A 358 8.24 19.43 -7.63
C ASN A 358 7.96 19.80 -9.10
N GLY A 359 8.94 19.57 -9.98
CA GLY A 359 8.81 19.77 -11.42
C GLY A 359 9.55 20.99 -11.96
N TYR A 360 10.49 21.55 -11.19
CA TYR A 360 11.22 22.78 -11.54
C TYR A 360 12.69 22.54 -11.89
N ALA A 361 13.11 21.28 -12.07
CA ALA A 361 14.47 20.99 -12.52
C ALA A 361 14.62 21.27 -14.02
N LYS A 362 15.87 21.37 -14.49
CA LYS A 362 16.14 21.53 -15.93
C LYS A 362 15.69 20.31 -16.74
N ALA A 363 15.88 19.11 -16.20
CA ALA A 363 15.39 17.89 -16.86
C ALA A 363 13.85 17.84 -16.95
N ASP A 364 13.12 18.34 -15.94
CA ASP A 364 11.67 18.48 -16.00
C ASP A 364 11.27 19.39 -17.17
N LEU A 365 11.91 20.55 -17.30
CA LEU A 365 11.63 21.52 -18.37
C LEU A 365 11.89 20.93 -19.76
N ARG A 366 12.99 20.19 -19.94
CA ARG A 366 13.29 19.50 -21.21
C ARG A 366 12.21 18.47 -21.54
N ALA A 367 11.86 17.61 -20.58
CA ALA A 367 10.87 16.57 -20.77
C ALA A 367 9.46 17.14 -21.01
N TRP A 368 9.12 18.23 -20.33
CA TRP A 368 7.88 18.98 -20.48
C TRP A 368 7.71 19.54 -21.90
N ARG A 369 8.73 20.23 -22.43
CA ARG A 369 8.69 20.77 -23.81
C ARG A 369 8.59 19.67 -24.85
N ASN A 370 9.27 18.54 -24.63
CA ASN A 370 9.14 17.36 -25.48
C ASN A 370 7.73 16.77 -25.44
N TRP A 371 7.09 16.75 -24.26
CA TRP A 371 5.71 16.32 -24.11
C TRP A 371 4.75 17.23 -24.88
N LEU A 372 4.89 18.56 -24.74
CA LEU A 372 4.08 19.53 -25.47
C LEU A 372 4.23 19.37 -26.99
N THR A 373 5.47 19.14 -27.46
CA THR A 373 5.75 18.92 -28.89
C THR A 373 5.00 17.70 -29.41
N ARG A 374 4.94 16.60 -28.66
CA ARG A 374 4.15 15.42 -29.03
C ARG A 374 2.65 15.67 -28.95
N ARG A 375 2.19 16.47 -27.98
CA ARG A 375 0.77 16.74 -27.74
C ARG A 375 0.13 17.65 -28.78
N TYR A 376 0.88 18.65 -29.25
CA TYR A 376 0.36 19.73 -30.10
C TYR A 376 0.95 19.75 -31.51
N GLY A 377 2.14 19.18 -31.72
CA GLY A 377 2.81 19.15 -33.03
C GLY A 377 3.50 20.46 -33.39
N ASP A 378 2.82 21.61 -33.26
CA ASP A 378 3.35 22.94 -33.60
C ASP A 378 2.90 24.05 -32.63
N ASP A 379 3.49 25.23 -32.80
CA ASP A 379 3.20 26.41 -31.99
C ASP A 379 1.77 26.95 -32.20
N GLU A 380 1.18 26.79 -33.39
CA GLU A 380 -0.17 27.29 -33.67
C GLU A 380 -1.21 26.51 -32.85
N ALA A 381 -1.08 25.18 -32.83
CA ALA A 381 -1.92 24.31 -32.02
C ALA A 381 -1.78 24.61 -30.52
N LEU A 382 -0.55 24.85 -30.03
CA LEU A 382 -0.30 25.23 -28.64
C LEU A 382 -0.97 26.57 -28.29
N ARG A 383 -0.74 27.62 -29.10
CA ARG A 383 -1.33 28.96 -28.88
C ARG A 383 -2.84 28.90 -28.85
N LYS A 384 -3.45 28.12 -29.75
CA LYS A 384 -4.90 27.91 -29.79
C LYS A 384 -5.40 27.20 -28.54
N ALA A 385 -4.71 26.15 -28.09
CA ALA A 385 -5.11 25.38 -26.91
C ALA A 385 -4.96 26.19 -25.61
N TRP A 386 -3.86 26.93 -25.46
CA TRP A 386 -3.57 27.74 -24.27
C TRP A 386 -4.24 29.11 -24.29
N ARG A 387 -4.82 29.51 -25.42
CA ARG A 387 -5.37 30.86 -25.66
C ARG A 387 -4.34 31.95 -25.36
N ASP A 388 -3.08 31.67 -25.70
CA ASP A 388 -1.95 32.56 -25.49
C ASP A 388 -1.21 32.72 -26.83
N PRO A 389 -1.29 33.90 -27.48
CA PRO A 389 -0.65 34.12 -28.78
C PRO A 389 0.89 34.13 -28.71
N SER A 390 1.46 34.26 -27.51
CA SER A 390 2.91 34.28 -27.28
C SER A 390 3.50 32.90 -27.00
N ALA A 391 2.66 31.89 -26.74
CA ALA A 391 3.11 30.55 -26.44
C ALA A 391 3.89 29.92 -27.61
N THR A 392 5.00 29.25 -27.29
CA THR A 392 5.78 28.44 -28.23
C THR A 392 6.26 27.18 -27.53
N LEU A 393 6.38 26.07 -28.28
CA LEU A 393 6.87 24.79 -27.78
C LEU A 393 8.29 24.91 -27.20
N GLY A 394 9.15 25.68 -27.86
CA GLY A 394 10.56 25.86 -27.47
C GLY A 394 10.77 26.75 -26.25
N ALA A 395 9.88 27.72 -26.00
CA ALA A 395 9.99 28.65 -24.89
C ALA A 395 9.05 28.33 -23.71
N ALA A 396 8.09 27.41 -23.86
CA ALA A 396 7.14 27.05 -22.81
C ALA A 396 7.84 26.77 -21.47
N GLU A 397 7.34 27.39 -20.41
CA GLU A 397 7.84 27.21 -19.04
C GLU A 397 6.90 26.32 -18.24
N VAL A 398 7.39 25.78 -17.12
CA VAL A 398 6.52 25.15 -16.12
C VAL A 398 5.78 26.27 -15.39
N SER A 399 4.46 26.12 -15.23
CA SER A 399 3.65 27.12 -14.54
C SER A 399 4.17 27.39 -13.11
N THR A 400 4.09 28.66 -12.69
CA THR A 400 4.64 29.07 -11.39
C THR A 400 4.00 28.34 -10.22
N PRO A 401 4.70 28.17 -9.09
CA PRO A 401 4.12 27.57 -7.89
C PRO A 401 2.87 28.30 -7.38
N ALA A 402 2.84 29.63 -7.53
CA ALA A 402 1.68 30.44 -7.17
C ALA A 402 0.46 30.11 -8.06
N ALA A 403 0.64 29.99 -9.38
CA ALA A 403 -0.44 29.59 -10.28
C ALA A 403 -0.94 28.16 -9.98
N ARG A 404 -0.03 27.22 -9.70
CA ARG A 404 -0.38 25.84 -9.32
C ARG A 404 -1.14 25.76 -7.98
N ARG A 405 -0.95 26.70 -7.06
CA ARG A 405 -1.71 26.76 -5.79
C ARG A 405 -2.96 27.61 -5.87
N ALA A 406 -3.07 28.52 -6.83
CA ALA A 406 -4.28 29.27 -7.06
C ALA A 406 -5.41 28.32 -7.49
N ALA A 407 -6.65 28.71 -7.21
CA ALA A 407 -7.85 27.95 -7.57
C ALA A 407 -8.98 28.94 -7.92
N PRO A 408 -8.79 29.83 -8.91
CA PRO A 408 -9.72 30.94 -9.18
C PRO A 408 -11.13 30.46 -9.58
N ALA A 409 -11.22 29.30 -10.25
CA ALA A 409 -12.48 28.65 -10.60
C ALA A 409 -13.09 27.81 -9.46
N GLY A 410 -12.40 27.70 -8.32
CA GLY A 410 -12.77 26.84 -7.20
C GLY A 410 -12.08 25.47 -7.27
N VAL A 411 -12.75 24.42 -6.82
CA VAL A 411 -12.14 23.10 -6.57
C VAL A 411 -11.80 22.31 -7.85
N LEU A 412 -12.33 22.70 -9.00
CA LEU A 412 -12.03 22.13 -10.31
C LEU A 412 -11.38 23.20 -11.20
N ARG A 413 -10.29 22.85 -11.87
CA ARG A 413 -9.58 23.72 -12.82
C ARG A 413 -10.47 24.08 -14.01
N ASP A 414 -10.51 25.34 -14.40
CA ASP A 414 -11.20 25.77 -15.62
C ASP A 414 -10.47 25.21 -16.86
N PRO A 415 -11.12 24.39 -17.71
CA PRO A 415 -10.44 23.74 -18.82
C PRO A 415 -9.92 24.69 -19.91
N ALA A 416 -10.48 25.90 -20.00
CA ALA A 416 -10.07 26.89 -20.97
C ALA A 416 -9.00 27.83 -20.41
N ALA A 417 -9.21 28.38 -19.22
CA ALA A 417 -8.34 29.38 -18.62
C ALA A 417 -7.11 28.77 -17.93
N GLU A 418 -7.20 27.53 -17.47
CA GLU A 418 -6.14 26.84 -16.72
C GLU A 418 -5.52 25.69 -17.52
N ARG A 419 -5.65 25.71 -18.85
CA ARG A 419 -5.14 24.65 -19.75
C ARG A 419 -3.66 24.30 -19.53
N PRO A 420 -2.72 25.25 -19.38
CA PRO A 420 -1.31 24.93 -19.13
C PRO A 420 -1.10 24.13 -17.83
N LEU A 421 -1.90 24.38 -16.79
CA LEU A 421 -1.84 23.66 -15.52
C LEU A 421 -2.35 22.23 -15.64
N ILE A 422 -3.43 22.04 -16.42
CA ILE A 422 -4.00 20.72 -16.72
C ILE A 422 -3.01 19.89 -17.53
N ASP A 423 -2.43 20.47 -18.59
CA ASP A 423 -1.43 19.80 -19.41
C ASP A 423 -0.19 19.42 -18.57
N PHE A 424 0.29 20.29 -17.69
CA PHE A 424 1.43 19.96 -16.83
C PHE A 424 1.08 18.83 -15.85
N ALA A 425 -0.14 18.82 -15.31
CA ALA A 425 -0.62 17.75 -14.45
C ALA A 425 -0.70 16.40 -15.20
N GLU A 426 -1.19 16.39 -16.44
CA GLU A 426 -1.19 15.22 -17.34
C GLU A 426 0.24 14.73 -17.61
N PHE A 427 1.15 15.63 -17.96
CA PHE A 427 2.58 15.32 -18.14
C PHE A 427 3.18 14.64 -16.91
N GLN A 428 2.91 15.14 -15.69
CA GLN A 428 3.44 14.52 -14.48
C GLN A 428 2.89 13.10 -14.25
N GLN A 429 1.62 12.83 -14.57
CA GLN A 429 1.07 11.47 -14.46
C GLN A 429 1.73 10.52 -15.46
N GLU A 430 1.82 10.95 -16.72
CA GLU A 430 2.42 10.16 -17.79
C GLU A 430 3.92 9.92 -17.55
N ALA A 431 4.64 10.92 -17.05
CA ALA A 431 6.04 10.78 -16.71
C ALA A 431 6.26 9.65 -15.69
N MET A 432 5.49 9.62 -14.60
CA MET A 432 5.61 8.55 -13.62
C MET A 432 5.23 7.18 -14.21
N ALA A 433 4.09 7.09 -14.89
CA ALA A 433 3.63 5.84 -15.53
C ALA A 433 4.65 5.31 -16.54
N ASP A 434 5.29 6.17 -17.32
CA ASP A 434 6.31 5.79 -18.29
C ASP A 434 7.58 5.27 -17.63
N CYS A 435 8.02 5.88 -16.52
CA CYS A 435 9.17 5.40 -15.77
C CYS A 435 8.91 3.98 -15.23
N VAL A 436 7.73 3.76 -14.63
CA VAL A 436 7.29 2.43 -14.18
C VAL A 436 7.27 1.42 -15.33
N CYS A 437 6.70 1.77 -16.48
CA CYS A 437 6.62 0.88 -17.65
C CYS A 437 8.00 0.56 -18.23
N GLU A 438 8.94 1.51 -18.23
CA GLU A 438 10.30 1.31 -18.73
C GLU A 438 11.11 0.36 -17.84
N LEU A 439 11.01 0.53 -16.52
CA LEU A 439 11.64 -0.36 -15.56
C LEU A 439 11.02 -1.76 -15.59
N ALA A 440 9.69 -1.87 -15.73
CA ALA A 440 9.01 -3.14 -15.94
C ALA A 440 9.54 -3.89 -17.17
N ARG A 441 9.76 -3.18 -18.28
CA ARG A 441 10.35 -3.74 -19.50
C ARG A 441 11.78 -4.25 -19.28
N ALA A 442 12.58 -3.53 -18.49
CA ALA A 442 13.93 -3.97 -18.15
C ALA A 442 13.92 -5.31 -17.40
N VAL A 443 13.08 -5.44 -16.36
CA VAL A 443 12.89 -6.71 -15.65
C VAL A 443 12.35 -7.79 -16.57
N ARG A 444 11.35 -7.48 -17.40
CA ARG A 444 10.75 -8.43 -18.33
C ARG A 444 11.78 -9.02 -19.29
N ARG A 445 12.66 -8.18 -19.84
CA ARG A 445 13.76 -8.61 -20.74
C ARG A 445 14.80 -9.45 -20.00
N ALA A 446 15.25 -9.00 -18.83
CA ALA A 446 16.27 -9.69 -18.05
C ALA A 446 15.80 -11.08 -17.56
N THR A 447 14.51 -11.24 -17.29
CA THR A 447 13.88 -12.52 -16.93
C THR A 447 13.44 -13.36 -18.13
N GLN A 448 13.63 -12.86 -19.36
CA GLN A 448 13.18 -13.50 -20.60
C GLN A 448 11.67 -13.82 -20.61
N GLY A 449 10.84 -12.97 -19.98
CA GLY A 449 9.40 -13.23 -19.93
C GLY A 449 8.94 -14.21 -18.86
N ARG A 450 9.84 -14.79 -18.06
CA ARG A 450 9.50 -15.97 -17.24
C ARG A 450 8.97 -15.65 -15.84
N LYS A 451 9.37 -14.54 -15.23
CA LYS A 451 9.08 -14.24 -13.81
C LYS A 451 8.09 -13.09 -13.64
N LEU A 452 7.52 -12.93 -12.44
CA LEU A 452 6.59 -11.84 -12.14
C LEU A 452 7.29 -10.48 -12.20
N VAL A 453 6.57 -9.48 -12.69
CA VAL A 453 6.94 -8.06 -12.59
C VAL A 453 5.87 -7.34 -11.78
N VAL A 454 6.27 -6.80 -10.62
CA VAL A 454 5.39 -6.24 -9.60
C VAL A 454 5.71 -4.77 -9.37
N PHE A 455 4.69 -3.92 -9.24
CA PHE A 455 4.86 -2.49 -8.94
C PHE A 455 3.77 -1.95 -8.01
N PHE A 456 4.17 -1.11 -7.06
CA PHE A 456 3.27 -0.13 -6.46
C PHE A 456 2.86 0.91 -7.51
N TYR A 457 1.57 1.06 -7.79
CA TYR A 457 1.06 2.14 -8.64
C TYR A 457 -0.47 2.28 -8.59
N GLY A 458 -0.99 3.46 -8.95
CA GLY A 458 -2.41 3.66 -9.25
C GLY A 458 -3.32 3.86 -8.04
N TYR A 459 -2.92 4.68 -7.08
CA TYR A 459 -3.64 4.87 -5.81
C TYR A 459 -4.78 5.89 -5.96
N VAL A 460 -5.61 5.66 -6.96
CA VAL A 460 -6.59 6.64 -7.48
C VAL A 460 -7.63 7.06 -6.45
N PHE A 461 -7.86 6.26 -5.39
CA PHE A 461 -8.72 6.65 -4.28
C PHE A 461 -7.95 7.33 -3.14
N GLU A 462 -6.72 6.89 -2.87
CA GLU A 462 -5.90 7.39 -1.76
C GLU A 462 -5.52 8.86 -1.96
N PHE A 463 -5.10 9.18 -3.18
CA PHE A 463 -4.63 10.51 -3.54
C PHE A 463 -5.73 11.52 -3.82
N GLY A 464 -6.99 11.14 -3.61
CA GLY A 464 -8.08 12.11 -3.43
C GLY A 464 -7.90 12.99 -2.19
N ALA A 465 -7.07 12.60 -1.22
CA ALA A 465 -6.88 13.34 0.02
C ALA A 465 -5.70 14.35 0.02
N ILE A 466 -4.98 14.53 -1.10
CA ILE A 466 -3.79 15.40 -1.15
C ILE A 466 -4.15 16.89 -1.18
N ALA A 467 -3.62 17.67 -0.23
CA ALA A 467 -3.91 19.10 -0.08
C ALA A 467 -3.59 19.96 -1.32
N ASN A 468 -2.45 19.69 -1.99
CA ASN A 468 -2.05 20.38 -3.22
C ASN A 468 -2.88 19.95 -4.46
N GLY A 469 -3.79 18.99 -4.31
CA GLY A 469 -4.60 18.42 -5.38
C GLY A 469 -4.09 17.04 -5.81
N ALA A 470 -5.01 16.17 -6.21
CA ALA A 470 -4.75 14.80 -6.66
C ALA A 470 -3.68 14.69 -7.76
N ALA A 471 -3.64 15.68 -8.65
CA ALA A 471 -2.68 15.83 -9.74
C ALA A 471 -1.20 15.82 -9.32
N THR A 472 -0.85 16.11 -8.07
CA THR A 472 0.57 16.18 -7.68
C THR A 472 1.19 14.83 -7.32
N SER A 473 0.41 13.73 -7.34
CA SER A 473 0.86 12.39 -6.93
C SER A 473 1.71 11.65 -7.97
N GLY A 474 1.32 11.72 -9.25
CA GLY A 474 1.87 10.88 -10.32
C GLY A 474 1.14 9.55 -10.53
N HIS A 475 0.00 9.30 -9.88
CA HIS A 475 -0.70 7.99 -9.91
C HIS A 475 -1.97 7.94 -10.76
N TYR A 476 -2.37 9.04 -11.41
CA TYR A 476 -3.56 9.07 -12.30
C TYR A 476 -3.19 8.74 -13.77
N GLY A 477 -2.24 7.82 -13.94
CA GLY A 477 -1.86 7.20 -15.21
C GLY A 477 -2.09 5.68 -15.19
N LEU A 478 -3.02 5.20 -14.35
CA LEU A 478 -3.26 3.77 -14.12
C LEU A 478 -3.65 3.05 -15.40
N ARG A 479 -4.54 3.59 -16.25
CA ARG A 479 -4.85 2.96 -17.54
C ARG A 479 -3.61 2.67 -18.37
N ARG A 480 -2.65 3.60 -18.41
CA ARG A 480 -1.40 3.44 -19.14
C ARG A 480 -0.57 2.29 -18.60
N VAL A 481 -0.44 2.19 -17.27
CA VAL A 481 0.25 1.09 -16.59
C VAL A 481 -0.47 -0.25 -16.79
N LEU A 482 -1.82 -0.27 -16.75
CA LEU A 482 -2.63 -1.45 -17.02
C LEU A 482 -2.49 -1.97 -18.47
N GLN A 483 -2.16 -1.11 -19.42
CA GLN A 483 -1.91 -1.51 -20.81
C GLN A 483 -0.49 -2.05 -21.04
N SER A 484 0.42 -1.89 -20.07
CA SER A 484 1.77 -2.45 -20.20
C SER A 484 1.73 -3.98 -20.22
N PRO A 485 2.27 -4.64 -21.26
CA PRO A 485 2.38 -6.10 -21.29
C PRO A 485 3.47 -6.64 -20.36
N ASP A 486 4.33 -5.75 -19.86
CA ASP A 486 5.51 -6.12 -19.09
C ASP A 486 5.19 -6.35 -17.61
N ILE A 487 4.07 -5.80 -17.11
CA ILE A 487 3.64 -5.83 -15.69
C ILE A 487 2.58 -6.92 -15.46
N ASP A 488 2.78 -7.74 -14.43
CA ASP A 488 1.84 -8.79 -14.01
C ASP A 488 0.95 -8.37 -12.84
N VAL A 489 1.55 -7.69 -11.86
CA VAL A 489 0.93 -7.41 -10.56
C VAL A 489 1.08 -5.94 -10.23
N LEU A 490 -0.01 -5.32 -9.75
CA LEU A 490 0.04 -4.03 -9.07
C LEU A 490 -0.30 -4.23 -7.58
N CYS A 491 0.29 -3.43 -6.72
CA CYS A 491 0.06 -3.52 -5.28
C CYS A 491 -0.09 -2.16 -4.60
N SER A 492 -0.61 -2.19 -3.37
CA SER A 492 -0.57 -1.10 -2.40
C SER A 492 -0.78 -1.67 -0.99
N PRO A 493 -0.48 -0.88 0.07
CA PRO A 493 -1.04 -1.13 1.40
C PRO A 493 -2.56 -1.20 1.36
N ILE A 494 -3.13 -1.79 2.40
CA ILE A 494 -4.53 -1.51 2.75
C ILE A 494 -4.65 -0.01 3.04
N SER A 495 -5.70 0.64 2.53
CA SER A 495 -5.98 2.06 2.80
C SER A 495 -5.77 2.40 4.27
N TYR A 496 -4.99 3.45 4.57
CA TYR A 496 -4.79 3.92 5.96
C TYR A 496 -6.04 4.57 6.56
N PHE A 497 -7.12 4.62 5.80
CA PHE A 497 -8.47 4.90 6.27
C PHE A 497 -9.35 3.66 6.24
N ASP A 498 -10.18 3.52 7.27
CA ASP A 498 -11.19 2.48 7.39
C ASP A 498 -10.63 1.05 7.44
N ARG A 499 -9.50 0.83 8.13
CA ARG A 499 -8.81 -0.47 8.25
C ARG A 499 -8.84 -1.15 9.62
N GLY A 500 -9.18 -0.47 10.70
CA GLY A 500 -9.18 -1.04 12.06
C GLY A 500 -10.36 -1.99 12.36
N LEU A 501 -10.54 -2.31 13.64
CA LEU A 501 -11.53 -3.26 14.12
C LEU A 501 -12.97 -2.81 13.79
N GLY A 502 -13.71 -3.62 13.02
CA GLY A 502 -15.05 -3.32 12.51
C GLY A 502 -15.07 -2.46 11.24
N GLN A 503 -13.91 -2.17 10.65
CA GLN A 503 -13.78 -1.36 9.44
C GLN A 503 -13.57 -2.25 8.19
N SER A 504 -13.59 -1.67 6.98
CA SER A 504 -13.66 -2.45 5.73
C SER A 504 -12.29 -2.95 5.21
N ALA A 505 -11.19 -2.25 5.49
CA ALA A 505 -9.89 -2.42 4.82
C ALA A 505 -10.00 -2.30 3.28
N PRO A 506 -10.34 -1.11 2.76
CA PRO A 506 -10.61 -0.95 1.34
C PRO A 506 -9.32 -0.84 0.50
N ALA A 507 -9.42 -1.15 -0.79
CA ALA A 507 -8.31 -1.03 -1.74
C ALA A 507 -8.01 0.46 -2.03
N MET A 508 -6.74 0.79 -2.21
CA MET A 508 -6.31 2.15 -2.62
C MET A 508 -6.60 2.46 -4.11
N THR A 509 -6.96 1.46 -4.92
CA THR A 509 -7.08 1.56 -6.38
C THR A 509 -8.47 1.16 -6.93
N ALA A 510 -8.67 1.33 -8.24
CA ALA A 510 -9.74 0.70 -9.02
C ALA A 510 -9.44 -0.78 -9.26
N ALA A 511 -9.53 -1.59 -8.20
CA ALA A 511 -8.93 -2.92 -8.16
C ALA A 511 -9.56 -3.90 -9.16
N GLU A 512 -10.86 -3.78 -9.41
CA GLU A 512 -11.52 -4.62 -10.41
C GLU A 512 -11.15 -4.22 -11.85
N SER A 513 -10.72 -2.97 -12.10
CA SER A 513 -10.10 -2.60 -13.39
C SER A 513 -8.72 -3.21 -13.59
N VAL A 514 -7.96 -3.46 -12.52
CA VAL A 514 -6.70 -4.21 -12.59
C VAL A 514 -6.97 -5.63 -13.09
N ALA A 515 -7.99 -6.30 -12.53
CA ALA A 515 -8.41 -7.63 -12.96
C ALA A 515 -8.94 -7.65 -14.41
N LEU A 516 -9.73 -6.65 -14.82
CA LEU A 516 -10.20 -6.52 -16.20
C LEU A 516 -9.07 -6.30 -17.22
N ALA A 517 -7.91 -5.80 -16.78
CA ALA A 517 -6.71 -5.69 -17.59
C ALA A 517 -5.86 -6.97 -17.60
N GLY A 518 -6.35 -8.06 -17.00
CA GLY A 518 -5.63 -9.34 -16.92
C GLY A 518 -4.47 -9.33 -15.92
N LYS A 519 -4.47 -8.40 -14.97
CA LYS A 519 -3.43 -8.25 -13.95
C LYS A 519 -3.96 -8.63 -12.57
N MET A 520 -3.06 -9.00 -11.67
CA MET A 520 -3.43 -9.24 -10.28
C MET A 520 -3.26 -7.96 -9.45
N TRP A 521 -4.21 -7.72 -8.54
CA TRP A 521 -4.01 -6.78 -7.45
C TRP A 521 -3.50 -7.52 -6.22
N LEU A 522 -2.47 -6.99 -5.57
CA LEU A 522 -1.84 -7.56 -4.39
C LEU A 522 -1.96 -6.58 -3.22
N TYR A 523 -2.60 -7.02 -2.13
CA TYR A 523 -2.64 -6.26 -0.87
C TYR A 523 -1.36 -6.44 -0.09
N GLU A 524 -0.74 -5.31 0.25
CA GLU A 524 0.16 -5.20 1.37
C GLU A 524 -0.64 -5.13 2.67
N ASP A 525 -0.77 -6.27 3.34
CA ASP A 525 -1.40 -6.36 4.66
C ASP A 525 -0.38 -6.00 5.75
N ASP A 526 -0.17 -4.70 5.90
CA ASP A 526 0.60 -4.06 6.97
C ASP A 526 -0.28 -3.76 8.20
N THR A 527 -1.32 -4.57 8.45
CA THR A 527 -2.13 -4.43 9.66
C THR A 527 -1.28 -4.69 10.91
N ARG A 528 -1.21 -3.67 11.78
CA ARG A 528 -0.50 -3.76 13.05
C ARG A 528 -1.19 -4.76 13.97
N THR A 529 -0.56 -5.91 14.15
CA THR A 529 -1.00 -6.97 15.07
C THR A 529 -0.78 -6.56 16.53
N TYR A 530 -1.26 -7.39 17.47
CA TYR A 530 -0.98 -7.19 18.89
C TYR A 530 0.50 -7.29 19.30
N LEU A 531 1.35 -7.86 18.45
CA LEU A 531 2.81 -7.85 18.62
C LEU A 531 3.46 -6.58 18.05
N GLY A 532 2.71 -5.80 17.26
CA GLY A 532 3.23 -4.66 16.55
C GLY A 532 3.73 -3.55 17.47
N THR A 533 4.99 -3.17 17.30
CA THR A 533 5.66 -2.08 18.03
C THR A 533 5.95 -0.89 17.12
N GLY A 534 6.26 0.27 17.71
CA GLY A 534 6.57 1.50 16.97
C GLY A 534 5.34 2.29 16.50
N GLN A 535 5.58 3.38 15.77
CA GLN A 535 4.57 4.30 15.23
C GLN A 535 4.63 4.34 13.70
N PHE A 536 4.68 3.18 13.07
CA PHE A 536 4.63 3.04 11.62
C PHE A 536 3.23 3.39 11.08
N PRO A 537 3.07 3.80 9.80
CA PRO A 537 1.75 4.03 9.21
C PRO A 537 0.73 2.94 9.56
N GLY A 538 -0.50 3.33 9.91
CA GLY A 538 -1.53 2.40 10.38
C GLY A 538 -1.49 2.05 11.88
N TRP A 539 -0.50 2.52 12.64
CA TRP A 539 -0.34 2.19 14.08
C TRP A 539 -1.57 2.51 14.95
N LEU A 540 -2.33 3.56 14.59
CA LEU A 540 -3.53 4.02 15.29
C LEU A 540 -4.69 3.03 15.24
N ASP A 541 -4.74 2.21 14.19
CA ASP A 541 -5.79 1.22 13.97
C ASP A 541 -5.37 -0.19 14.45
N GLY A 542 -4.20 -0.32 15.07
CA GLY A 542 -3.70 -1.59 15.60
C GLY A 542 -4.49 -2.10 16.80
N VAL A 543 -4.50 -3.42 16.95
CA VAL A 543 -5.23 -4.15 18.00
C VAL A 543 -4.29 -4.69 19.07
N ASN A 544 -4.82 -5.14 20.22
CA ASN A 544 -3.98 -5.51 21.38
C ASN A 544 -4.16 -6.97 21.85
N THR A 545 -4.97 -7.77 21.16
CA THR A 545 -5.11 -9.20 21.44
C THR A 545 -4.93 -10.06 20.19
N ILE A 546 -4.62 -11.34 20.40
CA ILE A 546 -4.51 -12.33 19.32
C ILE A 546 -5.87 -12.54 18.64
N GLU A 547 -6.97 -12.49 19.39
CA GLU A 547 -8.33 -12.66 18.86
C GLU A 547 -8.70 -11.52 17.91
N GLU A 548 -8.48 -10.27 18.31
CA GLU A 548 -8.73 -9.09 17.47
C GLU A 548 -7.82 -9.09 16.24
N THR A 549 -6.55 -9.49 16.40
CA THR A 549 -5.60 -9.64 15.28
C THR A 549 -6.13 -10.63 14.25
N ASN A 550 -6.53 -11.81 14.70
CA ASN A 550 -7.06 -12.85 13.82
C ASN A 550 -8.35 -12.40 13.13
N HIS A 551 -9.21 -11.66 13.81
CA HIS A 551 -10.41 -11.08 13.18
C HIS A 551 -10.10 -10.16 11.99
N GLU A 552 -9.11 -9.27 12.13
CA GLU A 552 -8.68 -8.37 11.05
C GLU A 552 -7.98 -9.13 9.91
N LEU A 553 -7.07 -10.06 10.22
CA LEU A 553 -6.35 -10.86 9.23
C LEU A 553 -7.30 -11.77 8.43
N VAL A 554 -8.29 -12.37 9.10
CA VAL A 554 -9.33 -13.18 8.45
C VAL A 554 -10.22 -12.32 7.57
N ARG A 555 -10.60 -11.09 7.99
CA ARG A 555 -11.32 -10.13 7.13
C ARG A 555 -10.50 -9.82 5.89
N ASN A 556 -9.23 -9.43 6.06
CA ASN A 556 -8.35 -9.02 4.98
C ASN A 556 -8.14 -10.14 3.96
N THR A 557 -7.82 -11.35 4.43
CA THR A 557 -7.59 -12.48 3.55
C THR A 557 -8.88 -12.97 2.90
N GLY A 558 -10.00 -12.99 3.65
CA GLY A 558 -11.31 -13.38 3.14
C GLY A 558 -11.80 -12.47 2.01
N GLN A 559 -11.65 -11.15 2.14
CA GLN A 559 -11.98 -10.25 1.04
C GLN A 559 -11.06 -10.46 -0.18
N CYS A 560 -9.76 -10.72 0.05
CA CYS A 560 -8.82 -10.97 -1.03
C CYS A 560 -9.19 -12.24 -1.80
N ALA A 561 -9.56 -13.31 -1.09
CA ALA A 561 -10.00 -14.56 -1.72
C ALA A 561 -11.20 -14.33 -2.66
N VAL A 562 -12.28 -13.72 -2.16
CA VAL A 562 -13.50 -13.53 -2.97
C VAL A 562 -13.34 -12.50 -4.11
N ARG A 563 -12.38 -11.58 -4.00
CA ARG A 563 -12.07 -10.57 -5.03
C ARG A 563 -10.96 -10.99 -6.00
N ASN A 564 -10.38 -12.18 -5.82
CA ASN A 564 -9.22 -12.70 -6.59
C ASN A 564 -7.95 -11.85 -6.44
N PHE A 565 -7.69 -11.34 -5.23
CA PHE A 565 -6.47 -10.61 -4.91
C PHE A 565 -5.42 -11.53 -4.30
N GLY A 566 -4.16 -11.17 -4.54
CA GLY A 566 -3.06 -11.64 -3.70
C GLY A 566 -3.03 -10.91 -2.36
N THR A 567 -2.38 -11.51 -1.38
CA THR A 567 -2.08 -10.88 -0.09
C THR A 567 -0.63 -11.18 0.25
N TRP A 568 0.12 -10.16 0.66
CA TRP A 568 1.30 -10.37 1.48
C TRP A 568 1.04 -9.88 2.90
N TRP A 569 1.51 -10.60 3.90
CA TRP A 569 1.50 -10.15 5.30
C TRP A 569 2.83 -9.47 5.60
N MET A 570 2.77 -8.20 5.97
CA MET A 570 3.95 -7.34 6.08
C MET A 570 4.28 -7.04 7.53
N ASP A 571 5.42 -7.54 8.00
CA ASP A 571 6.04 -7.07 9.25
C ASP A 571 6.70 -5.69 9.02
N LEU A 572 5.89 -4.64 8.79
CA LEU A 572 6.33 -3.32 8.32
C LEU A 572 7.47 -2.72 9.17
N GLY A 573 7.44 -2.94 10.48
CA GLY A 573 8.47 -2.46 11.39
C GLY A 573 9.74 -3.31 11.42
N ALA A 574 9.72 -4.49 10.80
CA ALA A 574 10.72 -5.54 10.96
C ALA A 574 10.97 -5.86 12.44
N THR A 575 9.90 -5.95 13.23
CA THR A 575 9.96 -6.18 14.68
C THR A 575 9.22 -7.44 15.15
N GLY A 576 8.78 -8.30 14.22
CA GLY A 576 8.17 -9.58 14.55
C GLY A 576 6.65 -9.54 14.63
N TRP A 577 5.98 -8.72 13.81
CA TRP A 577 4.53 -8.52 13.88
C TRP A 577 3.73 -9.82 13.68
N PHE A 578 4.28 -10.80 12.96
CA PHE A 578 3.67 -12.11 12.74
C PHE A 578 4.42 -13.23 13.47
N ASN A 579 5.21 -12.92 14.49
CA ASN A 579 6.01 -13.90 15.21
C ASN A 579 5.23 -14.66 16.31
N ASP A 580 3.99 -15.07 16.01
CA ASP A 580 3.20 -15.99 16.84
C ASP A 580 2.55 -17.06 15.94
N PRO A 581 2.77 -18.36 16.20
CA PRO A 581 2.23 -19.45 15.37
C PRO A 581 0.70 -19.47 15.32
N ARG A 582 0.00 -18.88 16.30
CA ARG A 582 -1.46 -18.82 16.33
C ARG A 582 -2.03 -17.93 15.22
N MET A 583 -1.29 -16.92 14.75
CA MET A 583 -1.69 -16.13 13.58
C MET A 583 -1.61 -16.96 12.30
N TRP A 584 -0.50 -17.70 12.13
CA TRP A 584 -0.28 -18.57 10.97
C TRP A 584 -1.25 -19.76 10.91
N ALA A 585 -1.68 -20.27 12.06
CA ALA A 585 -2.72 -21.29 12.13
C ALA A 585 -4.04 -20.82 11.50
N GLU A 586 -4.44 -19.56 11.70
CA GLU A 586 -5.63 -18.98 11.06
C GLU A 586 -5.41 -18.79 9.54
N MET A 587 -4.23 -18.35 9.11
CA MET A 587 -3.88 -18.21 7.69
C MET A 587 -3.90 -19.55 6.94
N ALA A 588 -3.52 -20.64 7.61
CA ALA A 588 -3.64 -21.99 7.08
C ALA A 588 -5.11 -22.41 6.91
N ARG A 589 -5.98 -22.11 7.88
CA ARG A 589 -7.43 -22.41 7.80
C ARG A 589 -8.12 -21.74 6.62
N LEU A 590 -7.62 -20.59 6.17
CA LEU A 590 -8.12 -19.86 4.99
C LEU A 590 -7.89 -20.62 3.66
N ALA A 591 -7.14 -21.73 3.64
CA ALA A 591 -7.13 -22.65 2.51
C ALA A 591 -8.54 -23.14 2.13
N ALA A 592 -9.45 -23.24 3.11
CA ALA A 592 -10.83 -23.68 2.90
C ALA A 592 -11.65 -22.78 1.95
N ILE A 593 -11.28 -21.49 1.81
CA ILE A 593 -11.86 -20.59 0.79
C ILE A 593 -10.97 -20.45 -0.45
N ASP A 594 -9.64 -20.50 -0.28
CA ASP A 594 -8.69 -20.30 -1.37
C ASP A 594 -8.71 -21.47 -2.37
N GLU A 595 -8.62 -22.71 -1.89
CA GLU A 595 -8.48 -23.88 -2.76
C GLU A 595 -9.66 -24.09 -3.71
N PRO A 596 -10.94 -23.98 -3.26
CA PRO A 596 -12.06 -24.08 -4.18
C PRO A 596 -12.08 -22.98 -5.25
N LEU A 597 -11.74 -21.74 -4.87
CA LEU A 597 -11.67 -20.60 -5.80
C LEU A 597 -10.45 -20.72 -6.75
N LEU A 598 -9.38 -21.39 -6.35
CA LEU A 598 -8.26 -21.71 -7.23
C LEU A 598 -8.62 -22.79 -8.24
N ALA A 599 -9.30 -23.87 -7.79
CA ALA A 599 -9.74 -24.96 -8.65
C ALA A 599 -10.83 -24.51 -9.65
N HIS A 600 -11.75 -23.67 -9.18
CA HIS A 600 -12.88 -23.15 -9.95
C HIS A 600 -12.91 -21.61 -9.90
N PRO A 601 -12.00 -20.95 -10.64
CA PRO A 601 -11.86 -19.50 -10.62
C PRO A 601 -13.16 -18.80 -11.02
N ARG A 602 -13.54 -17.79 -10.24
CA ARG A 602 -14.75 -17.00 -10.48
C ARG A 602 -14.43 -15.50 -10.52
N PRO A 603 -14.67 -14.82 -11.65
CA PRO A 603 -14.54 -13.37 -11.73
C PRO A 603 -15.39 -12.68 -10.66
N PHE A 604 -14.82 -11.72 -9.93
CA PHE A 604 -15.58 -10.91 -9.00
C PHE A 604 -16.36 -9.84 -9.78
N ARG A 605 -17.68 -10.03 -9.90
CA ARG A 605 -18.60 -9.15 -10.63
C ARG A 605 -19.79 -8.79 -9.74
N PRO A 606 -19.59 -7.93 -8.73
CA PRO A 606 -20.66 -7.51 -7.83
C PRO A 606 -21.72 -6.70 -8.57
N GLU A 607 -22.93 -6.63 -8.02
CA GLU A 607 -24.06 -5.92 -8.64
C GLU A 607 -23.94 -4.38 -8.50
N VAL A 608 -22.95 -3.90 -7.75
CA VAL A 608 -22.65 -2.48 -7.51
C VAL A 608 -21.24 -2.15 -8.02
N ALA A 609 -21.14 -1.12 -8.86
CA ALA A 609 -19.88 -0.60 -9.37
C ALA A 609 -19.63 0.83 -8.87
N ALA A 610 -18.58 1.04 -8.08
CA ALA A 610 -18.04 2.36 -7.76
C ALA A 610 -17.04 2.77 -8.85
N VAL A 611 -17.26 3.92 -9.48
CA VAL A 611 -16.56 4.33 -10.70
C VAL A 611 -15.81 5.64 -10.49
N ILE A 612 -14.52 5.63 -10.83
CA ILE A 612 -13.61 6.78 -10.77
C ILE A 612 -13.01 7.08 -12.15
N ASP A 613 -12.87 8.36 -12.49
CA ASP A 613 -12.25 8.85 -13.72
C ASP A 613 -10.93 9.57 -13.42
N GLU A 614 -9.83 9.10 -14.04
CA GLU A 614 -8.50 9.68 -13.86
C GLU A 614 -8.41 11.10 -14.42
N LYS A 615 -9.02 11.33 -15.60
CA LYS A 615 -8.98 12.63 -16.29
C LYS A 615 -9.66 13.72 -15.47
N ALA A 616 -10.78 13.41 -14.81
CA ALA A 616 -11.43 14.32 -13.89
C ALA A 616 -10.56 14.62 -12.67
N MET A 617 -9.91 13.61 -12.09
CA MET A 617 -9.08 13.78 -10.89
C MET A 617 -7.83 14.64 -11.13
N ILE A 618 -7.24 14.57 -12.33
CA ILE A 618 -6.12 15.44 -12.75
C ILE A 618 -6.52 16.93 -12.77
N ARG A 619 -7.82 17.24 -12.90
CA ARG A 619 -8.34 18.62 -12.92
C ARG A 619 -8.75 19.14 -11.54
N VAL A 620 -8.51 18.38 -10.47
CA VAL A 620 -8.76 18.85 -9.10
C VAL A 620 -7.71 19.89 -8.75
N ALA A 621 -8.16 21.09 -8.40
CA ALA A 621 -7.30 22.19 -8.00
C ALA A 621 -6.77 22.01 -6.56
N ALA A 622 -5.78 22.82 -6.17
CA ALA A 622 -5.35 22.92 -4.78
C ALA A 622 -6.54 23.31 -3.88
N GLY A 623 -6.68 22.69 -2.71
CA GLY A 623 -7.86 22.83 -1.85
C GLY A 623 -9.10 22.05 -2.32
N GLY A 624 -9.04 21.36 -3.46
CA GLY A 624 -10.11 20.48 -3.92
C GLY A 624 -10.36 19.26 -3.02
N THR A 625 -9.49 19.01 -2.04
CA THR A 625 -9.67 18.01 -0.97
C THR A 625 -10.97 18.20 -0.19
N THR A 626 -11.51 19.42 -0.12
CA THR A 626 -12.84 19.67 0.44
C THR A 626 -13.92 18.80 -0.22
N VAL A 627 -13.78 18.46 -1.50
CA VAL A 627 -14.69 17.55 -2.24
C VAL A 627 -14.15 16.13 -2.29
N THR A 628 -12.88 15.95 -2.65
CA THR A 628 -12.32 14.62 -2.93
C THR A 628 -12.04 13.80 -1.68
N LEU A 629 -11.81 14.42 -0.51
CA LEU A 629 -11.67 13.69 0.75
C LEU A 629 -12.98 12.94 1.08
N PRO A 630 -14.15 13.58 1.23
CA PRO A 630 -15.40 12.85 1.48
C PRO A 630 -15.89 12.05 0.26
N GLY A 631 -15.73 12.58 -0.96
CA GLY A 631 -16.31 12.02 -2.18
C GLY A 631 -15.53 10.89 -2.86
N VAL A 632 -14.22 10.77 -2.58
CA VAL A 632 -13.34 9.76 -3.21
C VAL A 632 -12.62 8.93 -2.15
N TYR A 633 -11.96 9.56 -1.18
CA TYR A 633 -11.18 8.84 -0.18
C TYR A 633 -12.08 8.14 0.85
N GLN A 634 -12.96 8.89 1.51
CA GLN A 634 -13.78 8.40 2.62
C GLN A 634 -15.02 7.62 2.19
N VAL A 635 -15.48 7.79 0.94
CA VAL A 635 -16.68 7.14 0.39
C VAL A 635 -16.62 5.61 0.43
N ARG A 636 -15.40 5.04 0.52
CA ARG A 636 -15.19 3.59 0.64
C ARG A 636 -15.77 3.00 1.93
N ARG A 637 -15.84 3.78 3.02
CA ARG A 637 -16.48 3.40 4.30
C ARG A 637 -17.98 3.08 4.13
N PRO A 638 -18.82 4.01 3.65
CA PRO A 638 -20.24 3.73 3.43
C PRO A 638 -20.48 2.73 2.30
N LEU A 639 -19.59 2.67 1.29
CA LEU A 639 -19.64 1.61 0.26
C LEU A 639 -19.49 0.21 0.88
N GLY A 640 -18.48 0.01 1.73
CA GLY A 640 -18.26 -1.26 2.43
C GLY A 640 -19.42 -1.67 3.34
N ARG A 641 -20.16 -0.70 3.89
CA ARG A 641 -21.23 -0.93 4.89
C ARG A 641 -22.65 -0.95 4.32
N MET A 642 -22.84 -0.85 3.01
CA MET A 642 -24.19 -0.76 2.43
C MET A 642 -25.01 -2.07 2.55
N GLY A 643 -24.38 -3.19 2.93
CA GLY A 643 -25.01 -4.50 3.09
C GLY A 643 -24.94 -5.41 1.86
N THR A 644 -24.14 -5.03 0.86
CA THR A 644 -23.84 -5.82 -0.35
C THR A 644 -22.39 -5.57 -0.79
N PRO A 645 -21.75 -6.51 -1.50
CA PRO A 645 -20.44 -6.27 -2.12
C PRO A 645 -20.51 -5.19 -3.21
N TYR A 646 -19.38 -4.52 -3.43
CA TYR A 646 -19.17 -3.57 -4.52
C TYR A 646 -17.79 -3.76 -5.16
N GLY A 647 -17.64 -3.33 -6.41
CA GLY A 647 -16.36 -3.30 -7.13
C GLY A 647 -15.93 -1.86 -7.41
N GLN A 648 -14.63 -1.66 -7.64
CA GLN A 648 -13.99 -0.37 -7.90
C GLN A 648 -13.41 -0.37 -9.32
N TYR A 649 -13.92 0.53 -10.17
CA TYR A 649 -13.65 0.54 -11.60
C TYR A 649 -13.20 1.91 -12.10
N LEU A 650 -12.36 1.91 -13.13
CA LEU A 650 -12.09 3.06 -13.97
C LEU A 650 -13.28 3.33 -14.89
N GLN A 651 -13.58 4.61 -15.11
CA GLN A 651 -14.69 5.06 -15.96
C GLN A 651 -14.56 4.56 -17.41
N ASP A 652 -13.35 4.46 -17.94
CA ASP A 652 -13.11 4.00 -19.30
C ASP A 652 -13.43 2.51 -19.53
N ASP A 653 -13.40 1.66 -18.50
CA ASP A 653 -13.91 0.28 -18.59
C ASP A 653 -15.44 0.26 -18.70
N VAL A 654 -16.14 1.23 -18.08
CA VAL A 654 -17.59 1.38 -18.21
C VAL A 654 -17.93 1.89 -19.61
N LEU A 655 -17.21 2.90 -20.12
CA LEU A 655 -17.35 3.41 -21.48
C LEU A 655 -17.14 2.30 -22.53
N ALA A 656 -16.15 1.44 -22.30
CA ALA A 656 -15.86 0.28 -23.15
C ALA A 656 -16.89 -0.87 -22.99
N GLY A 657 -17.91 -0.72 -22.13
CA GLY A 657 -18.95 -1.72 -21.91
C GLY A 657 -18.49 -2.98 -21.16
N LYS A 658 -17.30 -2.95 -20.53
CA LYS A 658 -16.72 -4.10 -19.81
C LYS A 658 -17.31 -4.30 -18.41
N VAL A 659 -17.93 -3.25 -17.85
CA VAL A 659 -18.53 -3.29 -16.51
C VAL A 659 -20.05 -3.41 -16.64
N LYS A 660 -20.62 -4.48 -16.08
CA LYS A 660 -22.08 -4.72 -16.00
C LYS A 660 -22.51 -4.76 -14.54
N ALA A 661 -23.34 -3.81 -14.14
CA ALA A 661 -23.87 -3.68 -12.79
C ALA A 661 -25.34 -3.24 -12.81
N LYS A 662 -26.06 -3.54 -11.74
CA LYS A 662 -27.42 -3.03 -11.53
C LYS A 662 -27.39 -1.60 -10.99
N LEU A 663 -26.38 -1.29 -10.18
CA LEU A 663 -26.13 0.03 -9.63
C LEU A 663 -24.73 0.53 -10.00
N TYR A 664 -24.66 1.68 -10.67
CA TYR A 664 -23.42 2.41 -10.90
C TYR A 664 -23.35 3.62 -9.98
N VAL A 665 -22.23 3.79 -9.27
CA VAL A 665 -21.93 4.94 -8.42
C VAL A 665 -20.79 5.72 -9.06
N PHE A 666 -21.13 6.73 -9.85
CA PHE A 666 -20.15 7.57 -10.55
C PHE A 666 -19.63 8.65 -9.62
N LEU A 667 -18.50 8.39 -8.99
CA LEU A 667 -17.88 9.27 -7.99
C LEU A 667 -17.32 10.53 -8.62
N THR A 668 -16.69 10.40 -9.80
CA THR A 668 -15.91 11.47 -10.43
C THR A 668 -16.18 11.61 -11.93
N ALA A 669 -17.39 11.28 -12.41
CA ALA A 669 -17.79 11.47 -13.81
C ALA A 669 -17.99 12.95 -14.19
N TRP A 670 -17.04 13.80 -13.82
CA TRP A 670 -17.13 15.25 -13.92
C TRP A 670 -16.64 15.79 -15.26
N ARG A 671 -15.79 15.01 -15.96
CA ARG A 671 -15.22 15.37 -17.26
C ARG A 671 -15.58 14.30 -18.28
N LEU A 672 -16.41 14.65 -19.27
CA LEU A 672 -16.84 13.76 -20.35
C LEU A 672 -17.10 14.59 -21.61
N SER A 673 -16.52 14.18 -22.74
CA SER A 673 -16.91 14.69 -24.06
C SER A 673 -18.36 14.28 -24.40
N PRO A 674 -19.01 14.93 -25.38
CA PRO A 674 -20.34 14.51 -25.85
C PRO A 674 -20.39 13.03 -26.24
N ASP A 675 -19.34 12.52 -26.86
CA ASP A 675 -19.26 11.12 -27.30
C ASP A 675 -19.14 10.17 -26.11
N GLU A 676 -18.26 10.49 -25.14
CA GLU A 676 -18.11 9.70 -23.92
C GLU A 676 -19.42 9.70 -23.10
N ARG A 677 -20.17 10.83 -23.02
CA ARG A 677 -21.48 10.86 -22.36
C ARG A 677 -22.47 9.90 -23.01
N ARG A 678 -22.60 9.95 -24.35
CA ARG A 678 -23.49 9.04 -25.09
C ARG A 678 -23.08 7.58 -24.90
N GLN A 679 -21.79 7.28 -24.93
CA GLN A 679 -21.27 5.94 -24.67
C GLN A 679 -21.59 5.48 -23.24
N LEU A 680 -21.39 6.32 -22.24
CA LEU A 680 -21.65 5.98 -20.84
C LEU A 680 -23.14 5.70 -20.60
N LEU A 681 -24.02 6.54 -21.15
CA LEU A 681 -25.47 6.35 -21.06
C LEU A 681 -25.93 5.08 -21.79
N ALA A 682 -25.34 4.77 -22.94
CA ALA A 682 -25.64 3.53 -23.67
C ALA A 682 -25.16 2.29 -22.90
N ALA A 683 -23.94 2.33 -22.34
CA ALA A 683 -23.34 1.23 -21.60
C ALA A 683 -24.09 0.88 -20.31
N THR A 684 -24.79 1.87 -19.73
CA THR A 684 -25.51 1.78 -18.45
C THR A 684 -27.04 1.86 -18.58
N ARG A 685 -27.57 1.77 -19.81
CA ARG A 685 -29.01 1.81 -20.06
C ARG A 685 -29.73 0.70 -19.28
N GLY A 686 -30.81 1.08 -18.60
CA GLY A 686 -31.63 0.18 -17.78
C GLY A 686 -31.14 0.00 -16.35
N SER A 687 -29.95 0.50 -16.01
CA SER A 687 -29.40 0.43 -14.65
C SER A 687 -29.75 1.66 -13.81
N THR A 688 -29.63 1.53 -12.49
CA THR A 688 -29.65 2.68 -11.57
C THR A 688 -28.28 3.35 -11.54
N ARG A 689 -28.25 4.68 -11.58
CA ARG A 689 -27.03 5.48 -11.63
C ARG A 689 -27.06 6.56 -10.54
N ILE A 690 -26.02 6.60 -9.72
CA ILE A 690 -25.74 7.71 -8.81
C ILE A 690 -24.73 8.61 -9.49
N TRP A 691 -25.06 9.89 -9.61
CA TRP A 691 -24.21 10.93 -10.17
C TRP A 691 -23.72 11.85 -9.05
N CYS A 692 -22.45 11.72 -8.68
CA CYS A 692 -21.89 12.47 -7.55
C CYS A 692 -21.36 13.85 -7.99
N TYR A 693 -21.76 14.87 -7.24
CA TYR A 693 -21.28 16.25 -7.26
C TYR A 693 -21.47 17.02 -8.57
N ALA A 694 -20.61 16.80 -9.57
CA ALA A 694 -20.54 17.64 -10.78
C ALA A 694 -20.60 16.82 -12.09
N PRO A 695 -21.57 15.90 -12.25
CA PRO A 695 -21.59 14.96 -13.37
C PRO A 695 -21.66 15.68 -14.72
N GLY A 696 -20.70 15.43 -15.62
CA GLY A 696 -20.66 16.01 -16.97
C GLY A 696 -20.39 17.52 -17.01
N TYR A 697 -19.94 18.14 -15.91
CA TYR A 697 -19.73 19.58 -15.84
C TYR A 697 -18.63 20.08 -16.78
N GLN A 698 -17.58 19.30 -17.00
CA GLN A 698 -16.44 19.69 -17.82
C GLN A 698 -16.35 18.87 -19.12
N GLU A 699 -15.91 19.54 -20.18
CA GLU A 699 -15.46 18.94 -21.43
C GLU A 699 -13.97 19.23 -21.62
N GLU A 700 -13.41 18.90 -22.78
CA GLU A 700 -11.97 19.07 -23.03
C GLU A 700 -11.51 20.53 -22.89
N THR A 701 -12.33 21.47 -23.39
CA THR A 701 -11.96 22.89 -23.54
C THR A 701 -12.94 23.86 -22.88
N GLY A 702 -13.88 23.38 -22.05
CA GLY A 702 -14.86 24.23 -21.41
C GLY A 702 -15.76 23.51 -20.41
N VAL A 703 -16.77 24.21 -19.92
CA VAL A 703 -17.80 23.70 -19.01
C VAL A 703 -19.16 23.61 -19.72
N SER A 704 -20.03 22.71 -19.29
CA SER A 704 -21.30 22.43 -19.98
C SER A 704 -22.43 22.04 -19.02
N LEU A 705 -23.35 22.96 -18.72
CA LEU A 705 -24.56 22.64 -17.94
C LEU A 705 -25.52 21.74 -18.75
N ASP A 706 -25.54 21.89 -20.07
CA ASP A 706 -26.29 20.98 -20.96
C ASP A 706 -25.73 19.56 -20.92
N GLY A 707 -24.41 19.41 -20.84
CA GLY A 707 -23.76 18.12 -20.63
C GLY A 707 -24.15 17.47 -19.30
N MET A 708 -24.29 18.27 -18.23
CA MET A 708 -24.80 17.78 -16.94
C MET A 708 -26.25 17.30 -17.05
N ARG A 709 -27.08 18.03 -17.80
CA ARG A 709 -28.48 17.66 -18.06
C ARG A 709 -28.60 16.38 -18.89
N GLU A 710 -27.82 16.27 -19.96
CA GLU A 710 -27.75 15.08 -20.80
C GLU A 710 -27.40 13.85 -19.97
N LEU A 711 -26.40 13.96 -19.10
CA LEU A 711 -25.89 12.84 -18.31
C LEU A 711 -26.80 12.46 -17.14
N SER A 712 -27.21 13.44 -16.34
CA SER A 712 -27.96 13.19 -15.10
C SER A 712 -29.48 13.12 -15.31
N GLY A 713 -29.97 13.69 -16.41
CA GLY A 713 -31.39 13.90 -16.65
C GLY A 713 -32.00 15.09 -15.92
N PHE A 714 -31.23 15.84 -15.10
CA PHE A 714 -31.70 17.01 -14.34
C PHE A 714 -31.16 18.33 -14.89
N GLN A 715 -31.93 19.40 -14.78
CA GLN A 715 -31.42 20.76 -14.99
C GLN A 715 -30.62 21.19 -13.76
N LEU A 716 -29.32 20.93 -13.77
CA LEU A 716 -28.43 21.32 -12.68
C LEU A 716 -28.05 22.80 -12.80
N LYS A 717 -28.17 23.54 -11.69
CA LYS A 717 -27.72 24.94 -11.60
C LYS A 717 -26.67 25.10 -10.52
N GLN A 718 -25.76 26.06 -10.70
CA GLN A 718 -24.83 26.44 -9.65
C GLN A 718 -25.57 27.10 -8.49
N VAL A 719 -25.19 26.72 -7.27
CA VAL A 719 -25.68 27.28 -6.01
C VAL A 719 -24.51 27.61 -5.09
N ALA A 720 -24.73 28.46 -4.10
CA ALA A 720 -23.70 28.89 -3.16
C ALA A 720 -24.23 28.97 -1.71
N PRO A 721 -24.80 27.88 -1.16
CA PRO A 721 -25.15 27.84 0.25
C PRO A 721 -23.89 27.97 1.11
N ALA A 722 -24.04 28.49 2.34
CA ALA A 722 -22.94 28.61 3.29
C ALA A 722 -22.27 27.24 3.61
N ARG A 723 -23.03 26.14 3.46
CA ARG A 723 -22.58 24.76 3.67
C ARG A 723 -23.11 23.86 2.56
N ALA A 724 -22.24 23.03 1.99
CA ALA A 724 -22.63 21.95 1.08
C ALA A 724 -23.17 20.74 1.87
N TRP A 725 -24.23 20.97 2.65
CA TRP A 725 -24.79 20.03 3.62
C TRP A 725 -26.25 19.69 3.28
N ALA A 726 -26.52 18.44 2.93
CA ALA A 726 -27.85 17.99 2.53
C ALA A 726 -28.62 17.41 3.72
N LYS A 727 -29.81 17.96 3.98
CA LYS A 727 -30.75 17.46 5.00
C LYS A 727 -31.89 16.68 4.34
N PRO A 728 -32.16 15.42 4.75
CA PRO A 728 -33.25 14.64 4.19
C PRO A 728 -34.63 15.27 4.44
N GLY A 729 -35.42 15.41 3.37
CA GLY A 729 -36.83 15.79 3.44
C GLY A 729 -37.75 14.58 3.66
N GLU A 730 -39.07 14.80 3.66
CA GLU A 730 -40.05 13.73 3.93
C GLU A 730 -39.94 12.55 2.98
N ALA A 731 -39.76 12.80 1.68
CA ALA A 731 -39.63 11.74 0.67
C ALA A 731 -38.35 10.90 0.89
N GLY A 732 -37.22 11.56 1.20
CA GLY A 732 -35.98 10.88 1.57
C GLY A 732 -36.14 10.01 2.82
N GLN A 733 -36.79 10.54 3.87
CA GLN A 733 -37.03 9.83 5.12
C GLN A 733 -37.93 8.59 4.91
N ARG A 734 -38.99 8.68 4.10
CA ARG A 734 -39.83 7.52 3.73
C ARG A 734 -39.04 6.40 3.05
N LEU A 735 -38.02 6.74 2.27
CA LEU A 735 -37.15 5.78 1.59
C LEU A 735 -35.98 5.27 2.45
N GLY A 736 -35.88 5.76 3.69
CA GLY A 736 -34.90 5.33 4.68
C GLY A 736 -33.63 6.18 4.76
N LEU A 737 -33.60 7.39 4.19
CA LEU A 737 -32.52 8.35 4.36
C LEU A 737 -32.81 9.24 5.58
N ARG A 738 -32.02 9.11 6.65
CA ARG A 738 -32.26 9.75 7.94
C ARG A 738 -31.20 10.77 8.29
N GLU A 739 -29.94 10.44 8.03
CA GLU A 739 -28.82 11.31 8.39
C GLU A 739 -28.56 12.39 7.33
N ALA A 740 -28.29 13.60 7.80
CA ALA A 740 -27.78 14.67 6.97
C ALA A 740 -26.28 14.45 6.70
N PHE A 741 -25.81 14.86 5.53
CA PHE A 741 -24.44 14.61 5.10
C PHE A 741 -23.92 15.67 4.14
N GLY A 742 -22.60 15.73 3.99
CA GLY A 742 -21.92 16.65 3.09
C GLY A 742 -20.73 17.30 3.76
N VAL A 743 -20.45 18.55 3.39
CA VAL A 743 -19.33 19.34 3.91
C VAL A 743 -19.85 20.51 4.74
N GLU A 744 -19.27 20.68 5.92
CA GLU A 744 -19.50 21.78 6.87
C GLU A 744 -18.82 23.08 6.42
N GLY A 745 -19.01 23.47 5.16
CA GLY A 745 -18.41 24.67 4.57
C GLY A 745 -18.82 24.87 3.11
N PRO A 746 -18.49 26.03 2.52
CA PRO A 746 -18.83 26.34 1.14
C PRO A 746 -18.01 25.50 0.16
N VAL A 747 -18.62 25.14 -0.96
CA VAL A 747 -17.96 24.45 -2.08
C VAL A 747 -18.25 25.25 -3.35
N LYS A 748 -17.22 25.51 -4.17
CA LYS A 748 -17.36 26.24 -5.44
C LYS A 748 -16.67 25.45 -6.56
N PRO A 749 -17.36 25.15 -7.68
CA PRO A 749 -18.82 25.26 -7.84
C PRO A 749 -19.58 24.24 -6.96
N LEU A 750 -20.84 24.47 -6.66
CA LEU A 750 -21.76 23.47 -6.10
C LEU A 750 -23.04 23.45 -6.93
N PHE A 751 -23.72 22.31 -7.04
CA PHE A 751 -24.86 22.14 -7.95
C PHE A 751 -26.11 21.64 -7.23
N ALA A 752 -27.27 22.11 -7.68
CA ALA A 752 -28.58 21.67 -7.23
C ALA A 752 -29.49 21.34 -8.42
N ALA A 753 -30.39 20.37 -8.27
CA ALA A 753 -31.37 20.00 -9.29
C ALA A 753 -32.54 20.99 -9.31
N ALA A 754 -32.59 21.87 -10.31
CA ALA A 754 -33.54 22.99 -10.35
C ALA A 754 -34.95 22.58 -10.80
N ASP A 755 -35.05 21.52 -11.59
CA ASP A 755 -36.30 21.00 -12.19
C ASP A 755 -36.85 19.77 -11.45
N ALA A 756 -36.25 19.37 -10.33
CA ALA A 756 -36.78 18.30 -9.48
C ALA A 756 -37.97 18.81 -8.66
N ALA A 757 -39.03 18.00 -8.56
CA ALA A 757 -40.24 18.38 -7.83
C ALA A 757 -40.88 17.21 -7.05
N GLY A 758 -41.61 17.55 -5.98
CA GLY A 758 -42.38 16.58 -5.19
C GLY A 758 -41.54 15.41 -4.68
N GLU A 759 -41.96 14.18 -5.01
CA GLU A 759 -41.30 12.94 -4.59
C GLU A 759 -39.91 12.71 -5.22
N GLU A 760 -39.50 13.53 -6.20
CA GLU A 760 -38.13 13.49 -6.71
C GLU A 760 -37.12 14.08 -5.71
N ILE A 761 -37.53 14.98 -4.82
CA ILE A 761 -36.64 15.70 -3.89
C ILE A 761 -36.41 14.86 -2.63
N LEU A 762 -35.20 14.33 -2.46
CA LEU A 762 -34.86 13.51 -1.29
C LEU A 762 -34.20 14.30 -0.17
N ALA A 763 -33.42 15.34 -0.50
CA ALA A 763 -32.76 16.21 0.47
C ALA A 763 -32.51 17.61 -0.11
N THR A 764 -32.43 18.60 0.77
CA THR A 764 -32.18 20.01 0.41
C THR A 764 -30.96 20.57 1.13
N TYR A 765 -30.31 21.55 0.52
CA TYR A 765 -29.31 22.40 1.15
C TYR A 765 -29.96 23.38 2.14
N PRO A 766 -29.16 24.11 2.97
CA PRO A 766 -29.70 25.07 3.93
C PRO A 766 -30.45 26.24 3.29
N ASP A 767 -30.16 26.58 2.04
CA ASP A 767 -30.86 27.62 1.27
C ASP A 767 -32.16 27.11 0.61
N GLY A 768 -32.54 25.85 0.87
CA GLY A 768 -33.73 25.20 0.32
C GLY A 768 -33.55 24.60 -1.07
N SER A 769 -32.39 24.78 -1.73
CA SER A 769 -32.14 24.19 -3.04
C SER A 769 -31.99 22.67 -2.98
N THR A 770 -32.45 21.96 -4.02
CA THR A 770 -32.47 20.49 -4.07
C THR A 770 -31.07 19.89 -4.17
N ALA A 771 -30.61 19.28 -3.07
CA ALA A 771 -29.27 18.71 -2.94
C ALA A 771 -29.20 17.25 -3.43
N VAL A 772 -30.26 16.48 -3.22
CA VAL A 772 -30.36 15.08 -3.66
C VAL A 772 -31.70 14.88 -4.35
N ALA A 773 -31.67 14.37 -5.58
CA ALA A 773 -32.86 14.16 -6.39
C ALA A 773 -32.86 12.80 -7.08
N MET A 774 -34.02 12.14 -7.16
CA MET A 774 -34.20 10.83 -7.79
C MET A 774 -35.29 10.86 -8.86
N ARG A 775 -34.94 10.52 -10.10
CA ARG A 775 -35.82 10.49 -11.26
C ARG A 775 -35.84 9.10 -11.89
N ARG A 776 -37.03 8.62 -12.25
CA ARG A 776 -37.21 7.32 -12.93
C ARG A 776 -37.58 7.58 -14.39
N SER A 777 -36.94 6.86 -15.31
CA SER A 777 -37.27 6.88 -16.73
C SER A 777 -37.18 5.48 -17.34
N ALA A 778 -37.53 5.36 -18.63
CA ALA A 778 -37.37 4.12 -19.38
C ALA A 778 -35.90 3.66 -19.49
N ASP A 779 -34.94 4.59 -19.37
CA ASP A 779 -33.50 4.30 -19.41
C ASP A 779 -32.92 3.91 -18.05
N GLY A 780 -33.74 3.80 -17.00
CA GLY A 780 -33.34 3.44 -15.64
C GLY A 780 -33.60 4.55 -14.61
N THR A 781 -33.10 4.36 -13.39
CA THR A 781 -33.20 5.36 -12.31
C THR A 781 -31.96 6.24 -12.28
N SER A 782 -32.13 7.55 -12.24
CA SER A 782 -31.06 8.54 -12.08
C SER A 782 -31.17 9.21 -10.71
N LEU A 783 -30.10 9.14 -9.92
CA LEU A 783 -29.98 9.76 -8.60
C LEU A 783 -28.85 10.80 -8.64
N PHE A 784 -29.18 12.08 -8.59
CA PHE A 784 -28.20 13.14 -8.43
C PHE A 784 -27.90 13.36 -6.94
N VAL A 785 -26.62 13.41 -6.59
CA VAL A 785 -26.14 13.70 -5.23
C VAL A 785 -25.16 14.86 -5.30
N GLY A 786 -25.64 16.08 -5.05
CA GLY A 786 -24.85 17.30 -5.07
C GLY A 786 -23.80 17.45 -3.96
N PRO A 787 -24.07 17.15 -2.67
CA PRO A 787 -23.08 17.34 -1.61
C PRO A 787 -21.90 16.36 -1.77
N PRO A 788 -20.66 16.75 -1.44
CA PRO A 788 -19.54 15.82 -1.44
C PRO A 788 -19.69 14.71 -0.38
N GLY A 789 -19.51 13.45 -0.80
CA GLY A 789 -19.64 12.27 0.07
C GLY A 789 -20.97 11.53 -0.09
N LEU A 790 -21.07 10.35 0.52
CA LEU A 790 -22.26 9.48 0.52
C LEU A 790 -22.45 8.85 1.90
N THR A 791 -23.64 8.33 2.18
CA THR A 791 -23.94 7.53 3.38
C THR A 791 -24.30 6.10 3.01
N SER A 792 -24.13 5.15 3.95
CA SER A 792 -24.55 3.76 3.77
C SER A 792 -26.07 3.67 3.58
N GLU A 793 -26.86 4.54 4.23
CA GLU A 793 -28.31 4.65 4.04
C GLU A 793 -28.69 5.00 2.59
N LEU A 794 -28.03 6.01 2.00
CA LEU A 794 -28.28 6.44 0.63
C LEU A 794 -27.90 5.36 -0.39
N LEU A 795 -26.75 4.71 -0.17
CA LEU A 795 -26.27 3.61 -1.02
C LEU A 795 -27.21 2.41 -0.95
N ARG A 796 -27.66 2.04 0.26
CA ARG A 796 -28.62 0.95 0.46
C ARG A 796 -30.00 1.27 -0.13
N LEU A 797 -30.45 2.52 -0.04
CA LEU A 797 -31.64 3.02 -0.74
C LEU A 797 -31.50 2.81 -2.24
N ALA A 798 -30.39 3.28 -2.84
CA ALA A 798 -30.15 3.13 -4.27
C ALA A 798 -30.04 1.66 -4.70
N ALA A 799 -29.40 0.81 -3.88
CA ALA A 799 -29.31 -0.63 -4.10
C ALA A 799 -30.70 -1.30 -4.14
N ARG A 800 -31.61 -0.92 -3.23
CA ARG A 800 -33.01 -1.39 -3.28
C ARG A 800 -33.72 -0.96 -4.56
N GLN A 801 -33.57 0.30 -4.96
CA GLN A 801 -34.16 0.79 -6.22
C GLN A 801 -33.61 0.07 -7.45
N ALA A 802 -32.34 -0.34 -7.39
CA ALA A 802 -31.67 -1.09 -8.46
C ALA A 802 -32.00 -2.59 -8.47
N GLY A 803 -32.72 -3.12 -7.48
CA GLY A 803 -32.92 -4.57 -7.34
C GLY A 803 -31.62 -5.34 -7.08
N VAL A 804 -30.64 -4.68 -6.45
CA VAL A 804 -29.42 -5.32 -5.93
C VAL A 804 -29.79 -6.16 -4.72
N HIS A 805 -29.22 -7.35 -4.63
CA HIS A 805 -29.41 -8.19 -3.46
C HIS A 805 -28.65 -7.63 -2.25
N LEU A 806 -29.39 -7.32 -1.19
CA LEU A 806 -28.82 -6.96 0.11
C LEU A 806 -28.68 -8.21 0.99
N PHE A 807 -27.44 -8.55 1.36
CA PHE A 807 -27.18 -9.62 2.32
C PHE A 807 -27.59 -9.22 3.74
N THR A 808 -27.58 -7.93 4.06
CA THR A 808 -28.11 -7.42 5.32
C THR A 808 -28.63 -5.99 5.15
N GLN A 809 -29.55 -5.57 6.01
CA GLN A 809 -30.16 -4.23 5.98
C GLN A 809 -29.46 -3.22 6.92
N ARG A 810 -28.50 -3.69 7.72
CA ARG A 810 -27.72 -2.85 8.65
C ARG A 810 -26.31 -2.61 8.12
N ASP A 811 -25.63 -1.64 8.70
CA ASP A 811 -24.21 -1.43 8.44
C ASP A 811 -23.44 -2.68 8.86
N CYS A 812 -22.74 -3.29 7.89
CA CYS A 812 -21.89 -4.45 8.04
C CYS A 812 -21.01 -4.53 6.79
N ASN A 813 -19.75 -4.94 6.94
CA ASN A 813 -18.87 -5.12 5.79
C ASN A 813 -19.19 -6.47 5.14
N VAL A 814 -19.56 -6.45 3.86
CA VAL A 814 -20.00 -7.64 3.12
C VAL A 814 -19.16 -7.83 1.87
N TYR A 815 -18.50 -8.98 1.78
CA TYR A 815 -17.85 -9.46 0.56
C TYR A 815 -18.50 -10.79 0.16
N ALA A 816 -18.81 -10.97 -1.12
CA ALA A 816 -19.40 -12.22 -1.58
C ALA A 816 -19.11 -12.48 -3.05
N ASN A 817 -18.84 -13.74 -3.38
CA ASN A 817 -18.62 -14.20 -4.74
C ASN A 817 -19.13 -15.64 -4.88
N GLY A 818 -20.23 -15.82 -5.62
CA GLY A 818 -20.92 -17.12 -5.67
C GLY A 818 -21.42 -17.56 -4.28
N PRO A 819 -21.14 -18.80 -3.84
CA PRO A 819 -21.62 -19.32 -2.56
C PRO A 819 -20.80 -18.84 -1.34
N TYR A 820 -19.75 -18.04 -1.54
CA TYR A 820 -18.89 -17.56 -0.45
C TYR A 820 -19.34 -16.17 0.02
N VAL A 821 -19.55 -16.01 1.33
CA VAL A 821 -19.89 -14.72 1.95
C VAL A 821 -18.96 -14.46 3.14
N VAL A 822 -18.22 -13.36 3.10
CA VAL A 822 -17.42 -12.86 4.22
C VAL A 822 -18.15 -11.69 4.85
N LEU A 823 -18.52 -11.84 6.12
CA LEU A 823 -19.13 -10.79 6.93
C LEU A 823 -18.13 -10.32 7.98
N HIS A 824 -17.98 -9.00 8.12
CA HIS A 824 -17.19 -8.40 9.19
C HIS A 824 -18.01 -7.31 9.88
N ALA A 825 -18.38 -7.55 11.14
CA ALA A 825 -19.34 -6.72 11.84
C ALA A 825 -18.75 -5.35 12.18
N SER A 826 -19.42 -4.26 11.77
CA SER A 826 -18.98 -2.91 12.11
C SER A 826 -19.35 -2.46 13.53
N GLN A 827 -20.16 -3.25 14.22
CA GLN A 827 -20.73 -2.94 15.53
C GLN A 827 -21.31 -4.23 16.15
N ASP A 828 -21.58 -4.19 17.46
CA ASP A 828 -22.19 -5.31 18.17
C ASP A 828 -23.64 -5.58 17.74
N GLY A 829 -24.04 -6.85 17.90
CA GLY A 829 -25.43 -7.29 17.87
C GLY A 829 -25.76 -8.22 16.71
N PRO A 830 -27.05 -8.56 16.55
CA PRO A 830 -27.49 -9.56 15.57
C PRO A 830 -27.39 -9.04 14.13
N VAL A 831 -26.66 -9.75 13.28
CA VAL A 831 -26.64 -9.53 11.83
C VAL A 831 -27.67 -10.47 11.18
N GLU A 832 -28.74 -9.90 10.66
CA GLU A 832 -29.69 -10.62 9.81
C GLU A 832 -29.07 -10.82 8.42
N LEU A 833 -28.81 -12.08 8.07
CA LEU A 833 -28.22 -12.51 6.82
C LEU A 833 -29.29 -13.05 5.87
N HIS A 834 -29.32 -12.52 4.65
CA HIS A 834 -30.18 -12.96 3.56
C HIS A 834 -29.36 -13.64 2.45
N THR A 835 -29.48 -14.97 2.31
CA THR A 835 -28.74 -15.76 1.33
C THR A 835 -29.44 -15.89 -0.02
N ALA A 836 -30.70 -15.41 -0.12
CA ALA A 836 -31.65 -15.54 -1.24
C ALA A 836 -32.13 -16.97 -1.54
N ALA A 837 -31.30 -17.99 -1.38
CA ALA A 837 -31.68 -19.39 -1.52
C ALA A 837 -31.85 -20.09 -0.16
N PRO A 838 -32.82 -21.02 -0.01
CA PRO A 838 -32.88 -21.92 1.13
C PRO A 838 -31.69 -22.88 1.12
N GLY A 839 -31.18 -23.24 2.30
CA GLY A 839 -30.08 -24.19 2.41
C GLY A 839 -29.21 -23.95 3.63
N LEU A 840 -28.40 -24.94 3.98
CA LEU A 840 -27.55 -24.88 5.16
C LEU A 840 -26.47 -23.81 5.01
N ILE A 841 -26.33 -22.97 6.03
CA ILE A 841 -25.26 -21.99 6.14
C ILE A 841 -24.19 -22.57 7.06
N ARG A 842 -22.95 -22.65 6.58
CA ARG A 842 -21.81 -23.16 7.35
C ARG A 842 -20.75 -22.08 7.50
N ASP A 843 -20.12 -22.02 8.68
CA ASP A 843 -18.83 -21.34 8.80
C ASP A 843 -17.78 -22.23 8.13
N LEU A 844 -17.07 -21.66 7.16
CA LEU A 844 -16.14 -22.38 6.32
C LEU A 844 -14.81 -22.66 7.04
N LEU A 845 -14.46 -21.88 8.08
CA LEU A 845 -13.19 -22.03 8.78
C LEU A 845 -13.25 -23.15 9.84
N ASP A 846 -14.42 -23.49 10.38
CA ASP A 846 -14.58 -24.58 11.35
C ASP A 846 -15.59 -25.66 10.92
N GLY A 847 -16.28 -25.47 9.79
CA GLY A 847 -17.23 -26.41 9.19
C GLY A 847 -18.59 -26.47 9.87
N LYS A 848 -18.81 -25.72 10.96
CA LYS A 848 -20.02 -25.83 11.77
C LYS A 848 -21.22 -25.17 11.08
N PRO A 849 -22.42 -25.75 11.21
CA PRO A 849 -23.64 -25.10 10.76
C PRO A 849 -23.93 -23.89 11.66
N VAL A 850 -24.24 -22.74 11.05
CA VAL A 850 -24.57 -21.49 11.75
C VAL A 850 -25.99 -20.99 11.48
N GLY A 851 -26.74 -21.67 10.60
CA GLY A 851 -28.13 -21.35 10.32
C GLY A 851 -28.67 -22.03 9.07
N GLN A 852 -29.91 -21.70 8.70
CA GLN A 852 -30.57 -22.15 7.47
C GLN A 852 -31.04 -20.93 6.68
N GLY A 853 -30.76 -20.89 5.38
CA GLY A 853 -31.28 -19.89 4.46
C GLY A 853 -32.80 -20.04 4.22
N PRO A 854 -33.45 -19.06 3.58
CA PRO A 854 -32.87 -17.87 2.97
C PRO A 854 -32.59 -16.73 3.96
N ARG A 855 -32.89 -16.92 5.26
CA ARG A 855 -32.70 -15.94 6.33
C ARG A 855 -32.12 -16.61 7.58
N ALA A 856 -31.03 -16.06 8.10
CA ALA A 856 -30.46 -16.46 9.39
C ALA A 856 -30.04 -15.24 10.20
N THR A 857 -29.99 -15.38 11.52
CA THR A 857 -29.52 -14.33 12.42
C THR A 857 -28.22 -14.78 13.08
N LEU A 858 -27.15 -14.01 12.86
CA LEU A 858 -25.84 -14.28 13.43
C LEU A 858 -25.59 -13.30 14.58
N ALA A 859 -25.38 -13.80 15.79
CA ALA A 859 -24.89 -12.97 16.89
C ALA A 859 -23.42 -12.66 16.64
N MET A 860 -23.09 -11.40 16.37
CA MET A 860 -21.72 -10.96 16.09
C MET A 860 -21.30 -9.83 17.01
N LYS A 861 -20.00 -9.78 17.34
CA LYS A 861 -19.34 -8.66 17.99
C LYS A 861 -18.68 -7.74 16.97
N LYS A 862 -18.49 -6.47 17.33
CA LYS A 862 -17.71 -5.52 16.52
C LYS A 862 -16.35 -6.13 16.20
N GLY A 863 -15.99 -6.13 14.93
CA GLY A 863 -14.75 -6.71 14.45
C GLY A 863 -14.79 -8.21 14.19
N GLU A 864 -15.82 -8.92 14.66
CA GLU A 864 -15.92 -10.35 14.41
C GLU A 864 -16.11 -10.63 12.92
N THR A 865 -15.32 -11.57 12.40
CA THR A 865 -15.38 -12.02 11.00
C THR A 865 -15.97 -13.41 10.92
N ARG A 866 -16.85 -13.63 9.94
CA ARG A 866 -17.40 -14.94 9.55
C ARG A 866 -17.15 -15.17 8.07
N VAL A 867 -16.56 -16.31 7.73
CA VAL A 867 -16.41 -16.76 6.34
C VAL A 867 -17.41 -17.88 6.13
N LEU A 868 -18.42 -17.64 5.31
CA LEU A 868 -19.60 -18.50 5.21
C LEU A 868 -19.68 -19.16 3.84
N LEU A 869 -20.09 -20.42 3.84
CA LEU A 869 -20.58 -21.12 2.67
C LEU A 869 -22.10 -21.15 2.71
N VAL A 870 -22.75 -20.66 1.64
CA VAL A 870 -24.20 -20.61 1.48
C VAL A 870 -24.62 -21.38 0.22
N ALA A 871 -25.91 -21.70 0.11
CA ALA A 871 -26.46 -22.23 -1.14
C ALA A 871 -26.24 -21.24 -2.29
N GLU A 872 -25.84 -21.75 -3.45
CA GLU A 872 -25.63 -20.93 -4.64
C GLU A 872 -26.95 -20.34 -5.15
N ARG A 873 -26.87 -19.13 -5.72
CA ARG A 873 -28.00 -18.35 -6.23
C ARG A 873 -28.30 -18.58 -7.69
#